data_AF-A0A1J9QG76-F1
#
_entry.id   AF-A0A1J9QG76-F1
#
_cell.length_a   1.000
_cell.length_b   1.000
_cell.length_c   1.000
_cell.angle_alpha   90.00
_cell.angle_beta   90.00
_cell.angle_gamma   90.00
#
_symmetry.space_group_name_H-M   'P 1'
#
loop_
_entity.id
_entity.type
_entity.pdbx_description
1 polymer ?
#
loop_
_entity_poly.entity_id
_entity_poly.type
_entity_poly.pdbx_seq_one_letter_code
_entity_poly.pdbx_strand_id
1 'polypeptide(L)'
;MTELTVGYVSGIIAAGIFILQRFTPTATSLILSGLLREENTAATWTQVARALHSTYWPTFVGADTVTSGPVSRIVQLEALMRPLVLGIIAIAAIVTPLGLYDAIVPAESKTFQPFQYAQDQSPFGFGTPPRTDLGFNRFCGNTRHTKCPGSDVVIETYPNGSQYLPYGYDVRIPPEIKEMYQSGLKSLPPTVSSLWDIEWRSYGIRSENDVNNGSSFLVGEYRQAGVLALNNAYDNVEGLIVDTKNGGIGFRNHTTPSPLPHGSEWSEDLLFVEPHTVCVDTNLTMDFKLSFTATSRIQNLVLTDRGGFVNLNTDYPTYDRFNSQNDPDFRTRAYKAAYLNNALTMIYLNVSNPRTKDLEPFSYMNSEMDKTFPLEGNIMAYPDRFLTDQRFGSYLKLATRFTNSTSNSTGSGDDYPNPFDITTANFTSIHTLCQGAGGLDYANITNIGVACGMAFGAARRGDGSRSLVFEPGSSWTVPLYSCASGARAVIKTVDFRFNGTDGLRSLAIRGIREKTYARDADKPLWGVERSEELLDEVLPLWGLVSDEYKGRDDISVIQKESLWLPGYAGGLGSSPVGYSNLPGMYFHTSGFKTAYDVSTSPPIGVTDYSGQTNMAMYAKWQELSHAANTTARIINLVWTDVAANAVLGTKGWISQMRASVARRDNGDGQGSPRPANNDQREVPVFVFRKVIKYDLKFAIPAFLALVFTLSIAFATCLLCLFGRARPSRMRKYLFYTSAGRIMASYVYPNQIDSQAPTKEWNKSVGFKRVAVNGPVPTARDPVMMSKFGDPNTTNMDAPLLKNGGQPQQPYQA
;
A
#
# COMPACT_ATOMS: atom_id res chain seq x y z
N MET A 1 -10.42 32.26 3.02
CA MET A 1 -11.70 31.90 3.71
C MET A 1 -11.34 31.47 5.12
N THR A 2 -12.17 31.77 6.11
CA THR A 2 -11.97 31.28 7.49
C THR A 2 -12.32 29.81 7.58
N GLU A 3 -11.45 28.99 8.17
CA GLU A 3 -11.74 27.57 8.38
C GLU A 3 -12.82 27.39 9.45
N LEU A 4 -13.90 26.73 9.09
CA LEU A 4 -14.89 26.26 10.05
C LEU A 4 -14.27 25.15 10.89
N THR A 5 -14.40 25.26 12.21
CA THR A 5 -13.95 24.28 13.18
C THR A 5 -15.15 23.53 13.76
N VAL A 6 -14.92 22.34 14.33
CA VAL A 6 -15.95 21.61 15.09
C VAL A 6 -16.59 22.51 16.16
N GLY A 7 -15.82 23.40 16.78
CA GLY A 7 -16.33 24.39 17.75
C GLY A 7 -17.31 25.40 17.13
N TYR A 8 -17.02 25.95 15.95
CA TYR A 8 -17.94 26.86 15.25
C TYR A 8 -19.23 26.15 14.80
N VAL A 9 -19.13 24.94 14.24
CA VAL A 9 -20.30 24.17 13.79
C VAL A 9 -21.16 23.73 14.99
N SER A 10 -20.53 23.27 16.07
CA SER A 10 -21.18 22.95 17.34
C SER A 10 -21.92 24.17 17.92
N GLY A 11 -21.29 25.36 17.91
CA GLY A 11 -21.91 26.61 18.36
C GLY A 11 -23.16 27.01 17.55
N ILE A 12 -23.14 26.80 16.23
CA ILE A 12 -24.30 27.04 15.35
C ILE A 12 -25.44 26.06 15.67
N ILE A 13 -25.13 24.78 15.86
CA ILE A 13 -26.12 23.76 16.27
C ILE A 13 -26.73 24.10 17.63
N ALA A 14 -25.90 24.44 18.63
CA ALA A 14 -26.34 24.83 19.96
C ALA A 14 -27.24 26.08 19.95
N ALA A 15 -26.90 27.10 19.14
CA ALA A 15 -27.73 28.29 18.96
C ALA A 15 -29.11 27.96 18.34
N GLY A 16 -29.15 27.08 17.34
CA GLY A 16 -30.41 26.59 16.76
C GLY A 16 -31.27 25.85 17.78
N ILE A 17 -30.67 24.97 18.58
CA ILE A 17 -31.38 24.20 19.62
C ILE A 17 -31.89 25.11 20.76
N PHE A 18 -31.12 26.14 21.15
CA PHE A 18 -31.56 27.16 22.10
C PHE A 18 -32.79 27.94 21.62
N ILE A 19 -32.84 28.30 20.33
CA ILE A 19 -34.02 28.94 19.72
C ILE A 19 -35.23 27.99 19.78
N LEU A 20 -35.08 26.71 19.44
CA LEU A 20 -36.16 25.71 19.55
C LEU A 20 -36.64 25.52 21.00
N GLN A 21 -35.73 25.51 21.96
CA GLN A 21 -36.04 25.43 23.39
C GLN A 21 -36.90 26.62 23.86
N ARG A 22 -36.68 27.83 23.31
CA ARG A 22 -37.45 29.04 23.63
C ARG A 22 -38.76 29.17 22.84
N PHE A 23 -38.79 28.69 21.60
CA PHE A 23 -39.96 28.70 20.73
C PHE A 23 -41.04 27.71 21.21
N THR A 24 -40.66 26.45 21.46
CA THR A 24 -41.62 25.35 21.66
C THR A 24 -42.62 25.59 22.81
N PRO A 25 -42.22 26.03 24.02
CA PRO A 25 -43.17 26.31 25.12
C PRO A 25 -44.08 27.53 24.86
N THR A 26 -43.65 28.42 23.97
CA THR A 26 -44.39 29.63 23.58
C THR A 26 -45.42 29.31 22.49
N ALA A 27 -45.11 28.37 21.59
CA ALA A 27 -46.04 27.86 20.58
C ALA A 27 -47.15 26.98 21.20
N THR A 28 -46.80 26.02 22.08
CA THR A 28 -47.80 25.11 22.69
C THR A 28 -48.80 25.82 23.60
N SER A 29 -48.39 26.88 24.29
CA SER A 29 -49.30 27.73 25.08
C SER A 29 -50.24 28.57 24.20
N LEU A 30 -49.79 29.00 23.02
CA LEU A 30 -50.66 29.64 22.03
C LEU A 30 -51.71 28.66 21.47
N ILE A 31 -51.31 27.41 21.17
CA ILE A 31 -52.23 26.31 20.82
C ILE A 31 -53.29 26.12 21.92
N LEU A 32 -52.87 26.02 23.19
CA LEU A 32 -53.77 25.88 24.33
C LEU A 32 -54.83 27.01 24.38
N SER A 33 -54.41 28.26 24.18
CA SER A 33 -55.32 29.41 24.13
C SER A 33 -56.30 29.41 22.93
N GLY A 34 -55.99 28.67 21.86
CA GLY A 34 -56.87 28.49 20.70
C GLY A 34 -57.87 27.34 20.83
N LEU A 35 -57.60 26.37 21.70
CA LEU A 35 -58.46 25.20 21.96
C LEU A 35 -59.38 25.38 23.18
N LEU A 36 -59.01 26.25 24.11
CA LEU A 36 -59.79 26.53 25.32
C LEU A 36 -61.11 27.25 25.01
N ARG A 37 -62.22 26.75 25.56
CA ARG A 37 -63.54 27.41 25.52
C ARG A 37 -63.60 28.53 26.56
N GLU A 38 -64.58 29.43 26.47
CA GLU A 38 -64.69 30.55 27.43
C GLU A 38 -65.35 30.15 28.77
N GLU A 39 -66.00 28.98 28.82
CA GLU A 39 -66.56 28.36 30.02
C GLU A 39 -65.72 27.13 30.42
N ASN A 40 -65.14 27.14 31.62
CA ASN A 40 -64.43 26.00 32.22
C ASN A 40 -64.52 26.07 33.76
N THR A 41 -64.19 24.98 34.46
CA THR A 41 -64.13 24.98 35.93
C THR A 41 -63.04 25.92 36.46
N ALA A 42 -63.20 26.41 37.70
CA ALA A 42 -62.18 27.23 38.35
C ALA A 42 -60.80 26.52 38.43
N ALA A 43 -60.79 25.21 38.70
CA ALA A 43 -59.56 24.40 38.70
C ALA A 43 -58.90 24.33 37.31
N THR A 44 -59.69 24.27 36.24
CA THR A 44 -59.19 24.38 34.85
C THR A 44 -58.54 25.73 34.63
N TRP A 45 -59.18 26.83 35.04
CA TRP A 45 -58.62 28.18 34.91
C TRP A 45 -57.32 28.37 35.71
N THR A 46 -57.19 27.78 36.91
CA THR A 46 -55.93 27.80 37.67
C THR A 46 -54.79 27.04 36.97
N GLN A 47 -55.07 25.94 36.29
CA GLN A 47 -54.04 25.22 35.53
C GLN A 47 -53.72 25.89 34.18
N VAL A 48 -54.71 26.49 33.53
CA VAL A 48 -54.46 27.42 32.40
C VAL A 48 -53.59 28.59 32.86
N ALA A 49 -53.84 29.17 34.05
CA ALA A 49 -52.98 30.19 34.63
C ALA A 49 -51.53 29.70 34.72
N ARG A 50 -51.30 28.53 35.33
CA ARG A 50 -49.96 27.94 35.45
C ARG A 50 -49.30 27.69 34.09
N ALA A 51 -50.04 27.18 33.10
CA ALA A 51 -49.52 26.90 31.76
C ALA A 51 -49.16 28.19 31.00
N LEU A 52 -50.00 29.23 31.06
CA LEU A 52 -49.76 30.50 30.37
C LEU A 52 -48.69 31.35 31.08
N HIS A 53 -48.73 31.45 32.42
CA HIS A 53 -47.78 32.24 33.20
C HIS A 53 -46.37 31.62 33.27
N SER A 54 -46.22 30.32 33.01
CA SER A 54 -44.90 29.66 32.87
C SER A 54 -44.34 29.69 31.43
N THR A 55 -44.53 30.81 30.71
CA THR A 55 -44.06 31.02 29.34
C THR A 55 -43.47 32.43 29.19
N TYR A 56 -43.15 32.86 27.96
CA TYR A 56 -42.79 34.25 27.67
C TYR A 56 -43.99 35.13 27.28
N TRP A 57 -45.21 34.58 27.17
CA TRP A 57 -46.41 35.39 26.92
C TRP A 57 -46.68 36.46 27.98
N PRO A 58 -46.50 36.24 29.29
CA PRO A 58 -46.64 37.30 30.30
C PRO A 58 -45.63 38.44 30.10
N THR A 59 -44.45 38.18 29.52
CA THR A 59 -43.47 39.21 29.16
C THR A 59 -43.86 39.92 27.85
N PHE A 60 -44.30 39.19 26.83
CA PHE A 60 -44.75 39.76 25.55
C PHE A 60 -46.09 40.51 25.63
N VAL A 61 -46.87 40.31 26.70
CA VAL A 61 -48.26 40.81 26.84
C VAL A 61 -48.49 41.61 28.13
N GLY A 62 -47.63 41.48 29.15
CA GLY A 62 -47.62 42.28 30.38
C GLY A 62 -48.59 41.78 31.47
N ALA A 63 -48.28 40.64 32.10
CA ALA A 63 -49.08 40.02 33.17
C ALA A 63 -48.24 39.26 34.22
N ASP A 64 -48.83 39.01 35.40
CA ASP A 64 -48.12 38.55 36.62
C ASP A 64 -48.79 37.33 37.29
N THR A 65 -48.02 36.29 37.71
CA THR A 65 -48.20 35.38 38.90
C THR A 65 -47.26 34.14 38.89
N VAL A 66 -47.00 33.52 40.07
CA VAL A 66 -46.12 32.32 40.26
C VAL A 66 -46.63 31.38 41.39
N THR A 67 -46.25 30.09 41.35
CA THR A 67 -46.44 28.98 42.34
C THR A 67 -47.84 28.33 42.48
N SER A 68 -47.90 27.12 43.10
CA SER A 68 -48.86 26.05 42.70
C SER A 68 -49.29 25.02 43.76
N GLY A 69 -50.47 24.41 43.60
CA GLY A 69 -51.01 23.27 44.38
C GLY A 69 -51.56 22.09 43.52
N PRO A 70 -52.06 20.99 44.13
CA PRO A 70 -52.25 19.68 43.48
C PRO A 70 -53.59 19.48 42.72
N VAL A 71 -53.59 18.58 41.71
CA VAL A 71 -54.70 18.35 40.74
C VAL A 71 -54.74 16.88 40.25
N SER A 72 -55.88 16.44 39.68
CA SER A 72 -56.16 15.07 39.22
C SER A 72 -55.74 14.74 37.77
N ARG A 73 -56.00 13.49 37.35
CA ARG A 73 -55.27 12.77 36.28
C ARG A 73 -55.35 13.34 34.85
N ILE A 74 -56.42 14.04 34.46
CA ILE A 74 -56.58 14.48 33.05
C ILE A 74 -55.66 15.65 32.68
N VAL A 75 -55.28 16.50 33.64
CA VAL A 75 -54.35 17.63 33.39
C VAL A 75 -52.88 17.16 33.32
N GLN A 76 -52.58 15.92 33.74
CA GLN A 76 -51.22 15.39 33.75
C GLN A 76 -50.62 15.19 32.34
N LEU A 77 -51.44 15.17 31.27
CA LEU A 77 -50.97 14.91 29.91
C LEU A 77 -50.15 16.07 29.31
N GLU A 78 -50.56 17.33 29.53
CA GLU A 78 -49.80 18.50 29.06
C GLU A 78 -48.48 18.65 29.84
N ALA A 79 -48.56 18.43 31.16
CA ALA A 79 -47.42 18.40 32.07
C ALA A 79 -46.44 17.24 31.79
N LEU A 80 -46.83 16.21 31.03
CA LEU A 80 -45.97 15.10 30.62
C LEU A 80 -45.24 15.39 29.28
N MET A 81 -45.93 16.02 28.32
CA MET A 81 -45.33 16.37 27.03
C MET A 81 -44.22 17.41 27.15
N ARG A 82 -44.39 18.39 28.06
CA ARG A 82 -43.41 19.47 28.29
C ARG A 82 -42.01 18.96 28.68
N PRO A 83 -41.83 18.14 29.75
CA PRO A 83 -40.52 17.61 30.11
C PRO A 83 -40.00 16.57 29.11
N LEU A 84 -40.87 15.84 28.40
CA LEU A 84 -40.43 14.87 27.39
C LEU A 84 -39.80 15.58 26.18
N VAL A 85 -40.45 16.62 25.65
CA VAL A 85 -39.90 17.41 24.53
C VAL A 85 -38.69 18.25 24.97
N LEU A 86 -38.71 18.86 26.16
CA LEU A 86 -37.52 19.54 26.70
C LEU A 86 -36.36 18.58 26.98
N GLY A 87 -36.65 17.34 27.39
CA GLY A 87 -35.67 16.27 27.56
C GLY A 87 -35.03 15.84 26.24
N ILE A 88 -35.83 15.62 25.19
CA ILE A 88 -35.31 15.33 23.84
C ILE A 88 -34.49 16.51 23.30
N ILE A 89 -34.92 17.76 23.52
CA ILE A 89 -34.18 18.97 23.13
C ILE A 89 -32.84 19.08 23.89
N ALA A 90 -32.82 18.78 25.20
CA ALA A 90 -31.58 18.78 25.99
C ALA A 90 -30.64 17.63 25.61
N ILE A 91 -31.18 16.44 25.32
CA ILE A 91 -30.41 15.30 24.80
C ILE A 91 -29.84 15.66 23.42
N ALA A 92 -30.60 16.29 22.53
CA ALA A 92 -30.10 16.77 21.23
C ALA A 92 -28.99 17.83 21.41
N ALA A 93 -29.13 18.76 22.36
CA ALA A 93 -28.12 19.78 22.65
C ALA A 93 -26.75 19.18 23.03
N ILE A 94 -26.73 17.98 23.63
CA ILE A 94 -25.52 17.28 24.06
C ILE A 94 -25.05 16.26 23.00
N VAL A 95 -25.96 15.44 22.47
CA VAL A 95 -25.64 14.30 21.60
C VAL A 95 -25.37 14.72 20.16
N THR A 96 -26.07 15.72 19.63
CA THR A 96 -25.90 16.12 18.22
C THR A 96 -24.53 16.75 17.94
N PRO A 97 -23.96 17.62 18.80
CA PRO A 97 -22.58 18.06 18.64
C PRO A 97 -21.52 16.94 18.70
N LEU A 98 -21.77 15.85 19.44
CA LEU A 98 -20.83 14.72 19.55
C LEU A 98 -20.69 13.91 18.25
N GLY A 99 -21.59 14.10 17.27
CA GLY A 99 -21.47 13.49 15.94
C GLY A 99 -20.41 14.13 15.04
N LEU A 100 -19.93 15.34 15.36
CA LEU A 100 -18.94 16.08 14.57
C LEU A 100 -17.52 15.55 14.84
N TYR A 101 -16.79 15.22 13.77
CA TYR A 101 -15.38 14.86 13.87
C TYR A 101 -14.56 15.46 12.71
N ASP A 102 -13.31 15.81 13.01
CA ASP A 102 -12.34 16.23 12.01
C ASP A 102 -11.81 15.01 11.26
N ALA A 103 -11.86 15.03 9.92
CA ALA A 103 -11.29 13.99 9.07
C ALA A 103 -10.31 14.60 8.07
N ILE A 104 -9.14 13.98 7.90
CA ILE A 104 -8.21 14.30 6.80
C ILE A 104 -8.56 13.37 5.63
N VAL A 105 -8.92 13.97 4.49
CA VAL A 105 -9.36 13.25 3.28
C VAL A 105 -8.70 13.84 2.03
N PRO A 106 -8.47 13.05 0.96
CA PRO A 106 -8.02 13.61 -0.31
C PRO A 106 -9.06 14.57 -0.87
N ALA A 107 -8.62 15.64 -1.53
CA ALA A 107 -9.51 16.50 -2.29
C ALA A 107 -10.18 15.72 -3.44
N GLU A 108 -11.43 16.04 -3.75
CA GLU A 108 -12.20 15.39 -4.83
C GLU A 108 -11.61 15.67 -6.23
N SER A 109 -10.85 16.76 -6.38
CA SER A 109 -10.14 17.12 -7.59
C SER A 109 -8.62 17.13 -7.38
N LYS A 110 -7.88 16.72 -8.42
CA LYS A 110 -6.42 16.88 -8.46
C LYS A 110 -6.07 18.37 -8.57
N THR A 111 -4.99 18.77 -7.90
CA THR A 111 -4.40 20.09 -8.01
C THR A 111 -2.94 19.95 -8.43
N PHE A 112 -2.50 20.77 -9.40
CA PHE A 112 -1.09 20.85 -9.76
C PHE A 112 -0.26 21.34 -8.58
N GLN A 113 0.88 20.71 -8.33
CA GLN A 113 1.86 21.09 -7.32
C GLN A 113 3.27 21.01 -7.93
N PRO A 114 4.18 21.95 -7.60
CA PRO A 114 5.57 21.86 -8.05
C PRO A 114 6.25 20.67 -7.36
N PHE A 115 6.81 19.77 -8.17
CA PHE A 115 7.70 18.73 -7.68
C PHE A 115 9.14 19.24 -7.66
N GLN A 116 9.91 18.73 -6.70
CA GLN A 116 11.34 18.94 -6.50
C GLN A 116 12.04 17.57 -6.36
N TYR A 117 13.34 17.51 -6.63
CA TYR A 117 14.15 16.31 -6.36
C TYR A 117 14.23 16.01 -4.86
N ALA A 118 14.16 14.74 -4.49
CA ALA A 118 14.15 14.25 -3.12
C ALA A 118 15.34 13.31 -2.88
N GLN A 119 16.49 13.91 -2.55
CA GLN A 119 17.75 13.19 -2.31
C GLN A 119 17.60 12.12 -1.22
N ASP A 120 18.08 10.90 -1.50
CA ASP A 120 18.17 9.84 -0.50
C ASP A 120 19.24 10.17 0.58
N GLN A 121 18.90 9.85 1.84
CA GLN A 121 19.75 9.96 3.03
C GLN A 121 19.97 8.58 3.69
N SER A 122 19.81 7.51 2.91
CA SER A 122 20.21 6.14 3.24
C SER A 122 21.65 5.86 2.73
N PRO A 123 22.25 4.70 3.08
CA PRO A 123 23.49 4.24 2.49
C PRO A 123 23.48 4.17 0.95
N PHE A 124 22.31 3.97 0.31
CA PHE A 124 22.20 4.00 -1.15
C PHE A 124 22.41 5.43 -1.69
N GLY A 125 21.82 6.45 -1.06
CA GLY A 125 22.08 7.86 -1.37
C GLY A 125 23.52 8.27 -1.14
N PHE A 126 24.09 7.97 0.03
CA PHE A 126 25.48 8.32 0.35
C PHE A 126 26.51 7.55 -0.49
N GLY A 127 26.23 6.30 -0.85
CA GLY A 127 27.12 5.44 -1.64
C GLY A 127 27.01 5.63 -3.16
N THR A 128 26.04 6.41 -3.64
CA THR A 128 25.86 6.67 -5.08
C THR A 128 26.70 7.87 -5.52
N PRO A 129 27.76 7.69 -6.35
CA PRO A 129 28.53 8.81 -6.90
C PRO A 129 27.66 9.71 -7.82
N PRO A 130 28.05 10.99 -8.00
CA PRO A 130 27.41 11.88 -8.98
C PRO A 130 27.45 11.26 -10.38
N ARG A 131 26.59 11.74 -11.26
CA ARG A 131 26.52 11.26 -12.65
C ARG A 131 27.58 11.96 -13.52
N THR A 132 27.90 11.35 -14.65
CA THR A 132 28.88 11.87 -15.62
C THR A 132 28.33 11.80 -17.04
N ASP A 133 29.07 12.40 -17.97
CA ASP A 133 28.66 12.70 -19.34
C ASP A 133 29.37 11.83 -20.39
N LEU A 134 30.32 10.99 -19.95
CA LEU A 134 30.97 9.97 -20.79
C LEU A 134 29.98 8.96 -21.42
N GLY A 135 28.76 8.87 -20.87
CA GLY A 135 27.62 8.19 -21.48
C GLY A 135 27.70 6.66 -21.53
N PHE A 136 26.72 6.06 -22.20
CA PHE A 136 26.65 4.62 -22.43
C PHE A 136 27.62 4.17 -23.53
N ASN A 137 28.26 3.04 -23.29
CA ASN A 137 29.10 2.34 -24.25
C ASN A 137 28.73 0.85 -24.32
N ARG A 138 29.01 0.22 -25.47
CA ARG A 138 28.71 -1.19 -25.73
C ARG A 138 29.94 -1.84 -26.35
N PHE A 139 30.44 -2.87 -25.68
CA PHE A 139 31.42 -3.81 -26.24
C PHE A 139 30.67 -5.03 -26.76
N CYS A 140 31.13 -5.57 -27.89
CA CYS A 140 30.69 -6.87 -28.43
C CYS A 140 31.95 -7.69 -28.75
N GLY A 141 31.89 -8.98 -28.48
CA GLY A 141 33.07 -9.82 -28.38
C GLY A 141 33.19 -10.54 -27.04
N ASN A 142 33.40 -11.86 -27.02
CA ASN A 142 33.80 -12.57 -25.80
C ASN A 142 35.34 -12.52 -25.64
N THR A 143 36.06 -13.19 -26.53
CA THR A 143 37.54 -13.36 -26.45
C THR A 143 38.32 -12.46 -27.39
N ARG A 144 37.62 -11.79 -28.31
CA ARG A 144 38.10 -10.94 -29.40
C ARG A 144 37.04 -9.88 -29.67
N HIS A 145 37.39 -8.80 -30.36
CA HIS A 145 36.40 -7.76 -30.69
C HIS A 145 35.49 -8.23 -31.83
N THR A 146 34.18 -8.09 -31.64
CA THR A 146 33.14 -8.40 -32.64
C THR A 146 32.36 -7.13 -32.94
N LYS A 147 31.81 -7.02 -34.16
CA LYS A 147 31.10 -5.81 -34.60
C LYS A 147 29.73 -5.76 -33.93
N CYS A 148 29.49 -4.78 -33.06
CA CYS A 148 28.15 -4.56 -32.51
C CYS A 148 27.13 -4.22 -33.62
N PRO A 149 25.89 -4.75 -33.56
CA PRO A 149 24.82 -4.34 -34.47
C PRO A 149 24.63 -2.82 -34.47
N GLY A 150 24.49 -2.25 -35.68
CA GLY A 150 24.36 -0.81 -35.88
C GLY A 150 25.65 0.02 -35.71
N SER A 151 26.80 -0.58 -35.39
CA SER A 151 28.08 0.15 -35.31
C SER A 151 28.74 0.32 -36.69
N ASP A 152 29.57 1.35 -36.85
CA ASP A 152 30.40 1.59 -38.05
C ASP A 152 31.79 0.95 -37.96
N VAL A 153 32.13 0.29 -36.85
CA VAL A 153 33.45 -0.34 -36.64
C VAL A 153 33.79 -1.36 -37.73
N VAL A 154 35.04 -1.29 -38.20
CA VAL A 154 35.67 -2.20 -39.16
C VAL A 154 36.72 -3.05 -38.45
N ILE A 155 36.64 -4.37 -38.61
CA ILE A 155 37.55 -5.33 -37.98
C ILE A 155 38.11 -6.26 -39.06
N GLU A 156 39.41 -6.17 -39.34
CA GLU A 156 40.09 -7.07 -40.27
C GLU A 156 40.63 -8.28 -39.48
N THR A 157 40.11 -9.48 -39.75
CA THR A 157 40.59 -10.71 -39.09
C THR A 157 41.49 -11.50 -40.04
N TYR A 158 42.78 -11.62 -39.69
CA TYR A 158 43.76 -12.35 -40.49
C TYR A 158 43.68 -13.88 -40.28
N PRO A 159 44.18 -14.71 -41.22
CA PRO A 159 44.10 -16.18 -41.14
C PRO A 159 44.84 -16.83 -39.95
N ASN A 160 45.76 -16.10 -39.31
CA ASN A 160 46.43 -16.48 -38.05
C ASN A 160 45.56 -16.22 -36.80
N GLY A 161 44.38 -15.59 -36.96
CA GLY A 161 43.50 -15.19 -35.87
C GLY A 161 43.84 -13.85 -35.19
N SER A 162 44.84 -13.10 -35.64
CA SER A 162 45.04 -11.72 -35.16
C SER A 162 44.03 -10.78 -35.81
N GLN A 163 43.43 -9.89 -35.02
CA GLN A 163 42.57 -8.83 -35.51
C GLN A 163 43.36 -7.53 -35.69
N TYR A 164 42.99 -6.75 -36.70
CA TYR A 164 43.46 -5.40 -36.94
C TYR A 164 42.28 -4.43 -36.97
N LEU A 165 42.44 -3.30 -36.29
CA LEU A 165 41.43 -2.27 -36.08
C LEU A 165 41.93 -0.99 -36.75
N PRO A 166 41.81 -0.84 -38.08
CA PRO A 166 42.43 0.26 -38.85
C PRO A 166 42.02 1.67 -38.40
N TYR A 167 40.87 1.78 -37.71
CA TYR A 167 40.32 3.03 -37.19
C TYR A 167 39.99 2.98 -35.68
N GLY A 168 40.55 2.00 -34.96
CA GLY A 168 40.20 1.69 -33.58
C GLY A 168 38.83 1.00 -33.41
N TYR A 169 38.46 0.72 -32.16
CA TYR A 169 37.17 0.14 -31.76
C TYR A 169 36.31 1.23 -31.10
N ASP A 170 35.26 1.67 -31.79
CA ASP A 170 34.30 2.64 -31.27
C ASP A 170 33.17 1.95 -30.52
N VAL A 171 33.13 2.17 -29.20
CA VAL A 171 32.12 1.58 -28.30
C VAL A 171 30.94 2.51 -28.04
N ARG A 172 30.91 3.70 -28.67
CA ARG A 172 29.85 4.68 -28.46
C ARG A 172 28.60 4.26 -29.22
N ILE A 173 27.49 4.19 -28.51
CA ILE A 173 26.22 3.71 -29.07
C ILE A 173 25.60 4.82 -29.96
N PRO A 174 25.27 4.54 -31.24
CA PRO A 174 24.75 5.54 -32.18
C PRO A 174 23.44 6.21 -31.70
N PRO A 175 23.20 7.48 -32.07
CA PRO A 175 21.96 8.19 -31.71
C PRO A 175 20.69 7.51 -32.23
N GLU A 176 20.74 6.94 -33.44
CA GLU A 176 19.59 6.29 -34.09
C GLU A 176 19.15 5.02 -33.35
N ILE A 177 20.11 4.21 -32.90
CA ILE A 177 19.87 3.03 -32.06
C ILE A 177 19.29 3.44 -30.70
N LYS A 178 19.74 4.56 -30.14
CA LYS A 178 19.15 5.12 -28.91
C LYS A 178 17.71 5.56 -29.12
N GLU A 179 17.42 6.32 -30.18
CA GLU A 179 16.05 6.75 -30.49
C GLU A 179 15.11 5.56 -30.76
N MET A 180 15.56 4.54 -31.51
CA MET A 180 14.77 3.34 -31.76
C MET A 180 14.24 2.71 -30.47
N TYR A 181 15.10 2.34 -29.52
CA TYR A 181 14.70 1.67 -28.26
C TYR A 181 14.04 2.59 -27.20
N GLN A 182 13.80 3.86 -27.50
CA GLN A 182 13.02 4.78 -26.67
C GLN A 182 11.84 5.45 -27.38
N SER A 183 11.65 5.19 -28.68
CA SER A 183 10.63 5.83 -29.52
C SER A 183 9.21 5.62 -28.99
N GLY A 184 8.92 4.45 -28.42
CA GLY A 184 7.64 4.11 -27.78
C GLY A 184 7.35 4.87 -26.48
N LEU A 185 8.33 5.58 -25.89
CA LEU A 185 8.08 6.47 -24.74
C LEU A 185 7.26 7.71 -25.13
N LYS A 186 7.21 8.08 -26.42
CA LYS A 186 6.45 9.24 -26.91
C LYS A 186 4.93 9.10 -26.69
N SER A 187 4.42 7.86 -26.51
CA SER A 187 3.01 7.54 -26.25
C SER A 187 2.71 7.12 -24.80
N LEU A 188 3.71 7.17 -23.91
CA LEU A 188 3.61 6.69 -22.52
C LEU A 188 3.77 7.84 -21.50
N PRO A 189 3.36 7.65 -20.22
CA PRO A 189 3.57 8.65 -19.19
C PRO A 189 5.06 9.00 -19.01
N PRO A 190 5.39 10.28 -18.70
CA PRO A 190 6.78 10.78 -18.72
C PRO A 190 7.70 10.15 -17.67
N THR A 191 7.13 9.44 -16.70
CA THR A 191 7.83 8.69 -15.64
C THR A 191 8.29 7.30 -16.08
N VAL A 192 7.84 6.78 -17.22
CA VAL A 192 8.25 5.45 -17.70
C VAL A 192 9.68 5.50 -18.24
N SER A 193 10.56 4.73 -17.62
CA SER A 193 11.98 4.56 -18.01
C SER A 193 12.15 3.65 -19.23
N SER A 194 13.21 3.86 -20.01
CA SER A 194 13.76 2.94 -21.02
C SER A 194 15.08 2.33 -20.52
N LEU A 195 15.69 1.43 -21.30
CA LEU A 195 17.01 0.83 -21.04
C LEU A 195 18.10 1.91 -20.84
N TRP A 196 17.96 3.06 -21.50
CA TRP A 196 18.86 4.24 -21.41
C TRP A 196 18.62 5.11 -20.17
N ASP A 197 17.56 4.85 -19.41
CA ASP A 197 17.29 5.51 -18.13
C ASP A 197 17.82 4.68 -16.93
N ILE A 198 18.45 3.52 -17.21
CA ILE A 198 19.10 2.63 -16.24
C ILE A 198 20.61 2.90 -16.27
N GLU A 199 21.21 3.21 -15.12
CA GLU A 199 22.67 3.38 -14.98
C GLU A 199 23.25 2.48 -13.87
N TRP A 200 24.54 2.14 -13.97
CA TRP A 200 25.25 1.48 -12.88
C TRP A 200 25.33 2.41 -11.66
N ARG A 201 25.07 1.88 -10.46
CA ARG A 201 25.12 2.66 -9.21
C ARG A 201 26.54 3.15 -8.95
N SER A 202 27.51 2.24 -8.89
CA SER A 202 28.94 2.54 -8.90
C SER A 202 29.53 2.32 -10.30
N TYR A 203 30.54 3.10 -10.67
CA TYR A 203 31.22 2.98 -11.95
C TYR A 203 32.72 3.28 -11.80
N GLY A 204 33.52 2.69 -12.68
CA GLY A 204 34.93 3.04 -12.88
C GLY A 204 35.11 3.83 -14.18
N ILE A 205 36.24 4.53 -14.31
CA ILE A 205 36.66 5.19 -15.55
C ILE A 205 37.91 4.45 -16.08
N ARG A 206 37.94 4.15 -17.38
CA ARG A 206 39.08 3.54 -18.08
C ARG A 206 39.41 4.31 -19.36
N SER A 207 40.60 4.07 -19.89
CA SER A 207 41.08 4.54 -21.19
C SER A 207 41.99 3.44 -21.75
N GLU A 208 41.85 3.14 -23.03
CA GLU A 208 42.63 2.12 -23.76
C GLU A 208 42.95 2.69 -25.15
N ASN A 209 44.19 2.58 -25.61
CA ASN A 209 44.65 3.24 -26.85
C ASN A 209 43.78 2.92 -28.07
N ASP A 210 43.39 1.65 -28.19
CA ASP A 210 42.64 1.13 -29.35
C ASP A 210 41.13 1.35 -29.23
N VAL A 211 40.61 1.76 -28.05
CA VAL A 211 39.18 2.00 -27.80
C VAL A 211 38.89 3.51 -27.83
N ASN A 212 37.94 3.94 -28.67
CA ASN A 212 37.61 5.36 -28.86
C ASN A 212 38.85 6.28 -29.03
N ASN A 213 39.91 5.79 -29.69
CA ASN A 213 41.21 6.47 -29.87
C ASN A 213 41.84 6.97 -28.56
N GLY A 214 41.84 6.13 -27.50
CA GLY A 214 42.44 6.47 -26.20
C GLY A 214 41.58 7.33 -25.28
N SER A 215 40.38 7.76 -25.72
CA SER A 215 39.51 8.59 -24.88
C SER A 215 38.83 7.80 -23.75
N SER A 216 38.62 8.48 -22.62
CA SER A 216 38.09 7.84 -21.42
C SER A 216 36.63 7.39 -21.57
N PHE A 217 36.31 6.20 -21.05
CA PHE A 217 34.98 5.61 -21.04
C PHE A 217 34.63 5.01 -19.67
N LEU A 218 33.35 4.76 -19.43
CA LEU A 218 32.86 4.15 -18.20
C LEU A 218 32.86 2.62 -18.25
N VAL A 219 33.10 2.00 -17.10
CA VAL A 219 32.85 0.57 -16.84
C VAL A 219 32.01 0.39 -15.57
N GLY A 220 31.25 -0.69 -15.45
CA GLY A 220 30.47 -0.97 -14.24
C GLY A 220 31.35 -1.36 -13.05
N GLU A 221 31.05 -0.84 -11.86
CA GLU A 221 31.57 -1.35 -10.58
C GLU A 221 30.42 -1.84 -9.70
N TYR A 222 30.64 -2.90 -8.90
CA TYR A 222 29.70 -3.33 -7.88
C TYR A 222 30.25 -3.08 -6.49
N ARG A 223 29.44 -2.46 -5.63
CA ARG A 223 29.68 -2.34 -4.19
C ARG A 223 28.34 -2.42 -3.46
N GLN A 224 28.23 -3.28 -2.45
CA GLN A 224 27.03 -3.32 -1.61
C GLN A 224 26.89 -2.00 -0.83
N ALA A 225 25.81 -1.25 -1.08
CA ALA A 225 25.41 -0.08 -0.31
C ALA A 225 24.58 -0.47 0.92
N GLY A 226 23.73 -1.50 0.82
CA GLY A 226 22.93 -2.01 1.93
C GLY A 226 22.29 -3.36 1.64
N VAL A 227 21.61 -3.93 2.62
CA VAL A 227 20.87 -5.20 2.50
C VAL A 227 19.39 -4.94 2.76
N LEU A 228 18.57 -5.13 1.74
CA LEU A 228 17.12 -4.90 1.73
C LEU A 228 16.32 -6.22 1.81
N ALA A 229 16.93 -7.35 1.45
CA ALA A 229 16.29 -8.67 1.36
C ALA A 229 15.56 -9.14 2.64
N LEU A 230 15.83 -8.52 3.78
CA LEU A 230 15.15 -8.80 5.06
C LEU A 230 13.85 -7.99 5.25
N ASN A 231 13.73 -6.80 4.67
CA ASN A 231 12.75 -5.77 5.04
C ASN A 231 11.27 -6.18 4.83
N ASN A 232 10.96 -6.98 3.81
CA ASN A 232 9.58 -7.38 3.45
C ASN A 232 8.65 -6.15 3.22
N ALA A 233 9.21 -5.12 2.59
CA ALA A 233 8.64 -3.78 2.45
C ALA A 233 8.58 -3.33 0.97
N TYR A 234 8.11 -2.10 0.76
CA TYR A 234 8.31 -1.36 -0.50
C TYR A 234 9.27 -0.23 -0.17
N ASP A 235 10.56 -0.43 -0.46
CA ASP A 235 11.63 0.49 -0.04
C ASP A 235 11.91 1.53 -1.14
N ASN A 236 12.08 2.80 -0.73
CA ASN A 236 12.57 3.88 -1.60
C ASN A 236 14.07 4.05 -1.33
N VAL A 237 14.91 3.90 -2.35
CA VAL A 237 16.36 4.11 -2.30
C VAL A 237 16.82 4.88 -3.54
N GLU A 238 17.99 5.52 -3.53
CA GLU A 238 18.41 6.42 -4.62
C GLU A 238 18.23 5.82 -6.02
N GLY A 239 17.38 6.47 -6.84
CA GLY A 239 16.96 6.06 -8.19
C GLY A 239 16.03 4.84 -8.32
N LEU A 240 15.60 4.17 -7.24
CA LEU A 240 14.78 2.94 -7.30
C LEU A 240 13.64 2.86 -6.27
N ILE A 241 12.64 2.08 -6.66
CA ILE A 241 11.65 1.44 -5.78
C ILE A 241 11.95 -0.05 -5.72
N VAL A 242 12.05 -0.64 -4.54
CA VAL A 242 12.43 -2.05 -4.34
C VAL A 242 11.28 -2.81 -3.68
N ASP A 243 10.76 -3.85 -4.34
CA ASP A 243 9.74 -4.74 -3.79
C ASP A 243 10.41 -5.95 -3.12
N THR A 244 10.60 -5.88 -1.80
CA THR A 244 11.17 -6.99 -1.01
C THR A 244 10.10 -7.94 -0.45
N LYS A 245 8.86 -7.84 -0.95
CA LYS A 245 7.76 -8.80 -0.68
C LYS A 245 7.70 -9.84 -1.79
N ASN A 246 7.57 -9.40 -3.04
CA ASN A 246 7.43 -10.26 -4.22
C ASN A 246 8.77 -10.47 -4.95
N GLY A 247 9.67 -9.49 -4.87
CA GLY A 247 10.86 -9.35 -5.70
C GLY A 247 10.64 -8.34 -6.84
N GLY A 248 11.71 -7.67 -7.27
CA GLY A 248 11.71 -6.72 -8.37
C GLY A 248 12.10 -5.29 -8.00
N ILE A 249 12.54 -4.54 -9.00
CA ILE A 249 12.91 -3.12 -8.88
C ILE A 249 12.18 -2.27 -9.93
N GLY A 250 11.73 -1.08 -9.52
CA GLY A 250 11.11 -0.06 -10.35
C GLY A 250 12.03 1.15 -10.51
N PHE A 251 12.25 1.60 -11.74
CA PHE A 251 13.22 2.65 -12.07
C PHE A 251 12.59 4.04 -11.95
N ARG A 252 13.01 4.80 -10.91
CA ARG A 252 12.48 6.14 -10.61
C ARG A 252 13.49 7.01 -9.87
N ASN A 253 13.96 8.07 -10.51
CA ASN A 253 14.64 9.19 -9.87
C ASN A 253 13.63 9.97 -9.00
N HIS A 254 13.93 10.08 -7.71
CA HIS A 254 12.93 10.45 -6.71
C HIS A 254 12.59 11.93 -6.74
N THR A 255 11.31 12.21 -6.96
CA THR A 255 10.73 13.54 -6.94
C THR A 255 9.48 13.56 -6.09
N THR A 256 9.26 14.65 -5.35
CA THR A 256 8.15 14.84 -4.41
C THR A 256 7.61 16.27 -4.50
N PRO A 257 6.33 16.53 -4.18
CA PRO A 257 5.85 17.89 -3.98
C PRO A 257 6.53 18.53 -2.76
N SER A 258 6.54 19.86 -2.69
CA SER A 258 6.95 20.56 -1.45
C SER A 258 6.05 20.17 -0.26
N PRO A 259 6.51 20.27 1.00
CA PRO A 259 5.75 19.82 2.17
C PRO A 259 4.39 20.52 2.34
N LEU A 260 3.32 19.72 2.32
CA LEU A 260 1.92 20.19 2.44
C LEU A 260 1.38 19.93 3.86
N PRO A 261 0.53 20.82 4.45
CA PRO A 261 0.11 20.74 5.86
C PRO A 261 -0.55 19.43 6.32
N HIS A 262 -1.11 18.66 5.38
CA HIS A 262 -1.72 17.35 5.66
C HIS A 262 -1.18 16.24 4.73
N GLY A 263 -0.17 16.56 3.91
CA GLY A 263 0.37 15.69 2.86
C GLY A 263 -0.42 15.68 1.53
N SER A 264 -0.07 14.73 0.67
CA SER A 264 -0.74 14.46 -0.63
C SER A 264 -0.59 12.99 -1.06
N GLU A 265 -1.35 12.59 -2.07
CA GLU A 265 -1.22 11.30 -2.76
C GLU A 265 -1.41 11.41 -4.28
N TRP A 266 -0.74 10.54 -5.03
CA TRP A 266 -0.81 10.47 -6.50
C TRP A 266 -0.38 9.08 -7.00
N SER A 267 -0.49 8.86 -8.31
CA SER A 267 -0.06 7.61 -8.95
C SER A 267 0.87 7.91 -10.13
N GLU A 268 1.85 7.04 -10.37
CA GLU A 268 2.74 7.10 -11.55
C GLU A 268 2.83 5.72 -12.21
N ASP A 269 3.02 5.68 -13.52
CA ASP A 269 3.42 4.47 -14.23
C ASP A 269 4.95 4.43 -14.37
N LEU A 270 5.55 3.30 -14.01
CA LEU A 270 7.01 3.11 -13.99
C LEU A 270 7.39 1.81 -14.68
N LEU A 271 8.59 1.78 -15.26
CA LEU A 271 9.22 0.54 -15.69
C LEU A 271 9.69 -0.24 -14.46
N PHE A 272 9.22 -1.47 -14.32
CA PHE A 272 9.75 -2.47 -13.40
C PHE A 272 10.49 -3.57 -14.17
N VAL A 273 11.53 -4.12 -13.54
CA VAL A 273 12.08 -5.43 -13.91
C VAL A 273 11.98 -6.33 -12.68
N GLU A 274 11.30 -7.46 -12.84
CA GLU A 274 11.01 -8.38 -11.74
C GLU A 274 11.53 -9.81 -12.01
N PRO A 275 12.05 -10.50 -10.98
CA PRO A 275 12.53 -11.87 -11.09
C PRO A 275 11.36 -12.85 -10.97
N HIS A 276 11.39 -13.90 -11.79
CA HIS A 276 10.47 -15.02 -11.71
C HIS A 276 11.27 -16.32 -11.66
N THR A 277 11.26 -16.98 -10.50
CA THR A 277 11.92 -18.26 -10.25
C THR A 277 10.90 -19.35 -10.05
N VAL A 278 11.15 -20.54 -10.59
CA VAL A 278 10.48 -21.79 -10.22
C VAL A 278 11.54 -22.80 -9.81
N CYS A 279 11.36 -23.41 -8.65
CA CYS A 279 12.17 -24.55 -8.21
C CYS A 279 11.33 -25.82 -8.21
N VAL A 280 12.02 -26.95 -8.37
CA VAL A 280 11.49 -28.31 -8.29
C VAL A 280 12.37 -29.10 -7.34
N ASP A 281 11.75 -29.92 -6.50
CA ASP A 281 12.47 -30.81 -5.59
C ASP A 281 13.17 -31.92 -6.38
N THR A 282 14.41 -32.25 -6.01
CA THR A 282 15.10 -33.42 -6.57
C THR A 282 14.68 -34.71 -5.88
N ASN A 283 13.93 -34.64 -4.78
CA ASN A 283 13.63 -35.74 -3.87
C ASN A 283 14.92 -36.42 -3.34
N LEU A 284 15.99 -35.64 -3.17
CA LEU A 284 17.25 -36.05 -2.54
C LEU A 284 17.54 -35.13 -1.35
N THR A 285 18.00 -35.70 -0.23
CA THR A 285 18.45 -34.92 0.94
C THR A 285 19.89 -35.25 1.29
N MET A 286 20.67 -34.25 1.69
CA MET A 286 21.94 -34.46 2.40
C MET A 286 21.64 -34.53 3.90
N ASP A 287 21.76 -35.72 4.48
CA ASP A 287 21.48 -35.96 5.89
C ASP A 287 22.79 -36.19 6.65
N PHE A 288 22.90 -35.64 7.86
CA PHE A 288 24.14 -35.71 8.64
C PHE A 288 23.91 -35.52 10.15
N LYS A 289 24.98 -35.69 10.95
CA LYS A 289 24.99 -35.36 12.39
C LYS A 289 26.02 -34.30 12.72
N LEU A 290 25.72 -33.46 13.70
CA LEU A 290 26.69 -32.51 14.25
C LEU A 290 27.71 -33.25 15.11
N SER A 291 28.98 -32.89 14.94
CA SER A 291 30.09 -33.50 15.66
C SER A 291 30.12 -33.13 17.14
N PHE A 292 30.63 -34.05 17.98
CA PHE A 292 31.03 -33.75 19.35
C PHE A 292 32.50 -33.25 19.44
N THR A 293 33.29 -33.40 18.38
CA THR A 293 34.71 -33.00 18.34
C THR A 293 34.90 -31.71 17.55
N ALA A 294 35.89 -30.90 17.92
CA ALA A 294 36.17 -29.62 17.27
C ALA A 294 36.86 -29.76 15.89
N THR A 295 37.25 -30.96 15.47
CA THR A 295 38.07 -31.22 14.26
C THR A 295 37.26 -31.31 12.97
N SER A 296 36.02 -31.76 13.02
CA SER A 296 35.03 -31.62 11.94
C SER A 296 33.72 -31.09 12.54
N ARG A 297 32.99 -30.23 11.82
CA ARG A 297 31.66 -29.78 12.28
C ARG A 297 30.57 -30.82 12.07
N ILE A 298 30.76 -31.68 11.06
CA ILE A 298 29.80 -32.67 10.59
C ILE A 298 30.42 -34.08 10.69
N GLN A 299 29.56 -35.07 10.94
CA GLN A 299 29.84 -36.50 10.90
C GLN A 299 28.72 -37.22 10.11
N ASN A 300 29.05 -38.39 9.54
CA ASN A 300 28.11 -39.30 8.87
C ASN A 300 27.24 -38.60 7.81
N LEU A 301 27.87 -37.84 6.91
CA LEU A 301 27.19 -37.21 5.77
C LEU A 301 26.80 -38.27 4.74
N VAL A 302 25.51 -38.34 4.41
CA VAL A 302 24.95 -39.23 3.40
C VAL A 302 24.01 -38.45 2.47
N LEU A 303 23.92 -38.90 1.22
CA LEU A 303 22.82 -38.57 0.32
C LEU A 303 21.71 -39.62 0.52
N THR A 304 20.47 -39.18 0.73
CA THR A 304 19.32 -40.05 0.96
C THR A 304 18.32 -39.93 -0.19
N ASP A 305 17.92 -41.08 -0.75
CA ASP A 305 16.89 -41.15 -1.80
C ASP A 305 15.49 -41.02 -1.20
N ARG A 306 14.86 -39.84 -1.34
CA ARG A 306 13.48 -39.58 -0.92
C ARG A 306 12.48 -39.80 -2.06
N GLY A 307 12.84 -40.62 -3.06
CA GLY A 307 12.10 -40.77 -4.32
C GLY A 307 12.71 -39.97 -5.47
N GLY A 308 14.00 -39.66 -5.40
CA GLY A 308 14.79 -39.00 -6.43
C GLY A 308 15.47 -39.98 -7.39
N PHE A 309 15.74 -41.21 -6.96
CA PHE A 309 16.23 -42.28 -7.83
C PHE A 309 15.15 -43.35 -8.05
N VAL A 310 14.61 -43.95 -6.99
CA VAL A 310 13.65 -45.07 -7.09
C VAL A 310 12.36 -44.71 -7.86
N ASN A 311 11.92 -43.45 -7.82
CA ASN A 311 10.74 -42.94 -8.53
C ASN A 311 11.10 -42.04 -9.73
N LEU A 312 12.32 -42.13 -10.27
CA LEU A 312 12.72 -41.34 -11.44
C LEU A 312 11.92 -41.78 -12.69
N ASN A 313 11.17 -40.85 -13.29
CA ASN A 313 10.51 -41.10 -14.57
C ASN A 313 11.55 -41.31 -15.69
N THR A 314 11.50 -42.42 -16.42
CA THR A 314 12.45 -42.74 -17.50
C THR A 314 12.24 -41.92 -18.78
N ASP A 315 11.07 -41.26 -18.94
CA ASP A 315 10.80 -40.41 -20.09
C ASP A 315 11.56 -39.08 -20.03
N TYR A 316 12.31 -38.76 -21.10
CA TYR A 316 13.16 -37.57 -21.17
C TYR A 316 12.37 -36.26 -21.23
N PRO A 317 12.48 -35.34 -20.26
CA PRO A 317 11.65 -34.13 -20.22
C PRO A 317 11.98 -33.13 -21.34
N THR A 318 10.94 -32.63 -22.03
CA THR A 318 11.03 -31.63 -23.12
C THR A 318 10.09 -30.46 -22.89
N TYR A 319 10.48 -29.27 -23.35
CA TYR A 319 9.69 -28.04 -23.35
C TYR A 319 9.93 -27.29 -24.67
N ASP A 320 9.01 -26.41 -25.08
CA ASP A 320 9.20 -25.57 -26.28
C ASP A 320 10.17 -24.42 -25.99
N ARG A 321 11.16 -24.23 -26.88
CA ARG A 321 12.13 -23.14 -26.82
C ARG A 321 11.70 -21.94 -27.67
N PHE A 322 10.95 -22.16 -28.74
CA PHE A 322 10.65 -21.12 -29.73
C PHE A 322 9.54 -20.17 -29.25
N ASN A 323 8.57 -20.66 -28.48
CA ASN A 323 7.48 -19.84 -27.91
C ASN A 323 7.81 -19.20 -26.55
N SER A 324 9.10 -19.10 -26.16
CA SER A 324 9.53 -18.69 -24.81
C SER A 324 9.03 -17.30 -24.34
N GLN A 325 8.64 -16.40 -25.25
CA GLN A 325 8.03 -15.11 -24.88
C GLN A 325 6.56 -15.22 -24.43
N ASN A 326 5.87 -16.31 -24.78
CA ASN A 326 4.48 -16.56 -24.38
C ASN A 326 4.38 -17.57 -23.25
N ASP A 327 5.05 -18.72 -23.39
CA ASP A 327 5.26 -19.66 -22.30
C ASP A 327 6.77 -19.94 -22.14
N PRO A 328 7.43 -19.38 -21.12
CA PRO A 328 8.83 -19.67 -20.84
C PRO A 328 9.04 -21.02 -20.16
N ASP A 329 7.99 -21.71 -19.68
CA ASP A 329 8.01 -22.98 -18.94
C ASP A 329 9.23 -23.18 -18.00
N PHE A 330 9.37 -22.28 -17.02
CA PHE A 330 10.38 -22.41 -15.96
C PHE A 330 10.27 -23.73 -15.17
N ARG A 331 9.06 -24.33 -15.09
CA ARG A 331 8.84 -25.54 -14.30
C ARG A 331 9.44 -26.77 -14.98
N THR A 332 9.19 -26.98 -16.27
CA THR A 332 9.78 -28.10 -17.00
C THR A 332 11.27 -27.90 -17.24
N ARG A 333 11.75 -26.66 -17.36
CA ARG A 333 13.19 -26.35 -17.35
C ARG A 333 13.87 -26.81 -16.05
N ALA A 334 13.34 -26.41 -14.90
CA ALA A 334 13.86 -26.82 -13.59
C ALA A 334 13.73 -28.34 -13.35
N TYR A 335 12.62 -28.95 -13.76
CA TYR A 335 12.41 -30.40 -13.66
C TYR A 335 13.35 -31.21 -14.57
N LYS A 336 13.59 -30.76 -15.81
CA LYS A 336 14.57 -31.35 -16.73
C LYS A 336 15.98 -31.33 -16.13
N ALA A 337 16.33 -30.23 -15.44
CA ALA A 337 17.60 -30.12 -14.74
C ALA A 337 17.69 -31.05 -13.51
N ALA A 338 16.63 -31.16 -12.71
CA ALA A 338 16.55 -32.14 -11.61
C ALA A 338 16.68 -33.58 -12.12
N TYR A 339 15.94 -33.93 -13.18
CA TYR A 339 15.99 -35.25 -13.82
C TYR A 339 17.42 -35.61 -14.28
N LEU A 340 18.09 -34.71 -14.99
CA LEU A 340 19.46 -34.94 -15.45
C LEU A 340 20.47 -35.03 -14.30
N ASN A 341 20.31 -34.18 -13.27
CA ASN A 341 21.15 -34.23 -12.06
C ASN A 341 21.02 -35.58 -11.35
N ASN A 342 19.79 -36.07 -11.17
CA ASN A 342 19.51 -37.34 -10.52
C ASN A 342 20.02 -38.52 -11.35
N ALA A 343 19.72 -38.55 -12.66
CA ALA A 343 20.17 -39.62 -13.55
C ALA A 343 21.70 -39.74 -13.59
N LEU A 344 22.44 -38.62 -13.71
CA LEU A 344 23.91 -38.66 -13.67
C LEU A 344 24.47 -39.00 -12.27
N THR A 345 23.78 -38.60 -11.19
CA THR A 345 24.14 -39.02 -9.83
C THR A 345 23.95 -40.53 -9.65
N MET A 346 22.86 -41.11 -10.15
CA MET A 346 22.61 -42.56 -10.11
C MET A 346 23.70 -43.34 -10.85
N ILE A 347 24.14 -42.83 -12.00
CA ILE A 347 25.18 -43.46 -12.80
C ILE A 347 26.54 -43.38 -12.09
N TYR A 348 26.89 -42.23 -11.51
CA TYR A 348 28.11 -42.05 -10.71
C TYR A 348 28.15 -42.97 -9.47
N LEU A 349 27.03 -43.07 -8.74
CA LEU A 349 26.90 -43.90 -7.54
C LEU A 349 26.67 -45.40 -7.82
N ASN A 350 26.68 -45.83 -9.09
CA ASN A 350 26.34 -47.20 -9.52
C ASN A 350 24.96 -47.69 -9.04
N VAL A 351 24.02 -46.75 -8.87
CA VAL A 351 22.59 -47.02 -8.61
C VAL A 351 21.92 -47.57 -9.86
N SER A 352 22.31 -47.08 -11.04
CA SER A 352 21.76 -47.45 -12.34
C SER A 352 22.77 -47.19 -13.44
N ASN A 353 22.46 -47.57 -14.69
CA ASN A 353 23.39 -47.49 -15.82
C ASN A 353 22.91 -46.56 -16.96
N PRO A 354 23.84 -45.92 -17.71
CA PRO A 354 23.55 -45.32 -19.00
C PRO A 354 23.37 -46.41 -20.06
N ARG A 355 22.87 -46.06 -21.24
CA ARG A 355 22.95 -46.96 -22.40
C ARG A 355 24.43 -47.26 -22.73
N THR A 356 24.79 -48.54 -22.76
CA THR A 356 26.11 -49.01 -23.21
C THR A 356 25.94 -49.80 -24.51
N LYS A 357 26.91 -50.66 -24.88
CA LYS A 357 26.74 -51.64 -25.97
C LYS A 357 25.90 -52.84 -25.54
N ASP A 358 25.95 -53.17 -24.25
CA ASP A 358 25.50 -54.44 -23.69
C ASP A 358 24.31 -54.28 -22.73
N LEU A 359 24.02 -53.04 -22.29
CA LEU A 359 22.91 -52.68 -21.41
C LEU A 359 22.09 -51.52 -21.96
N GLU A 360 20.77 -51.67 -21.93
CA GLU A 360 19.81 -50.57 -22.12
C GLU A 360 19.83 -49.61 -20.90
N PRO A 361 19.51 -48.32 -21.07
CA PRO A 361 19.56 -47.37 -19.96
C PRO A 361 18.55 -47.76 -18.88
N PHE A 362 18.91 -47.55 -17.62
CA PHE A 362 18.11 -47.92 -16.45
C PHE A 362 17.77 -49.43 -16.33
N SER A 363 18.63 -50.32 -16.84
CA SER A 363 18.42 -51.78 -16.80
C SER A 363 18.39 -52.38 -15.38
N TYR A 364 18.92 -51.67 -14.38
CA TYR A 364 18.80 -51.99 -12.96
C TYR A 364 18.57 -50.74 -12.10
N MET A 365 18.02 -50.94 -10.90
CA MET A 365 17.77 -49.89 -9.91
C MET A 365 18.22 -50.38 -8.54
N ASN A 366 19.42 -50.00 -8.11
CA ASN A 366 19.98 -50.35 -6.79
C ASN A 366 19.58 -49.32 -5.71
N SER A 367 18.36 -48.75 -5.78
CA SER A 367 17.82 -47.83 -4.78
C SER A 367 16.42 -48.20 -4.33
N GLU A 368 16.08 -47.77 -3.12
CA GLU A 368 14.76 -47.87 -2.49
C GLU A 368 14.50 -46.61 -1.67
N MET A 369 13.25 -46.40 -1.24
CA MET A 369 12.89 -45.21 -0.44
C MET A 369 13.69 -45.15 0.86
N ASP A 370 14.19 -43.96 1.16
CA ASP A 370 15.06 -43.63 2.31
C ASP A 370 16.42 -44.35 2.33
N LYS A 371 16.85 -44.95 1.21
CA LYS A 371 18.19 -45.52 1.09
C LYS A 371 19.26 -44.44 1.12
N THR A 372 20.33 -44.70 1.88
CA THR A 372 21.45 -43.78 2.07
C THR A 372 22.69 -44.18 1.29
N PHE A 373 23.44 -43.18 0.84
CA PHE A 373 24.68 -43.28 0.07
C PHE A 373 25.72 -42.36 0.72
N PRO A 374 26.81 -42.87 1.34
CA PRO A 374 27.85 -42.02 1.92
C PRO A 374 28.40 -40.97 0.96
N LEU A 375 28.59 -39.74 1.45
CA LEU A 375 29.24 -38.67 0.68
C LEU A 375 30.61 -38.35 1.29
N GLU A 376 31.65 -38.52 0.48
CA GLU A 376 33.00 -38.14 0.85
C GLU A 376 33.32 -36.68 0.58
N GLY A 377 33.72 -35.97 1.64
CA GLY A 377 34.08 -34.56 1.59
C GLY A 377 32.90 -33.65 1.91
N ASN A 378 33.13 -32.67 2.79
CA ASN A 378 32.10 -31.73 3.21
C ASN A 378 31.98 -30.55 2.23
N ILE A 379 31.59 -30.84 0.98
CA ILE A 379 31.68 -29.88 -0.14
C ILE A 379 30.52 -28.85 -0.10
N MET A 380 29.27 -29.30 0.07
CA MET A 380 28.07 -28.45 0.06
C MET A 380 27.16 -28.59 1.30
N ALA A 381 27.48 -29.49 2.24
CA ALA A 381 26.70 -29.65 3.47
C ALA A 381 27.20 -28.70 4.57
N TYR A 382 26.32 -27.83 5.06
CA TYR A 382 26.62 -26.90 6.15
C TYR A 382 25.41 -26.76 7.07
N PRO A 383 25.59 -26.76 8.41
CA PRO A 383 24.48 -26.53 9.32
C PRO A 383 24.07 -25.06 9.34
N ASP A 384 25.02 -24.14 9.17
CA ASP A 384 24.90 -22.70 9.44
C ASP A 384 24.60 -21.83 8.20
N ARG A 385 24.20 -22.43 7.06
CA ARG A 385 24.11 -21.77 5.74
C ARG A 385 22.96 -22.27 4.88
N PHE A 386 22.48 -21.41 3.99
CA PHE A 386 21.84 -21.74 2.70
C PHE A 386 22.88 -21.53 1.58
N LEU A 387 22.87 -22.35 0.51
CA LEU A 387 23.81 -22.21 -0.61
C LEU A 387 23.13 -22.38 -1.97
N THR A 388 23.72 -21.79 -3.02
CA THR A 388 23.34 -22.01 -4.42
C THR A 388 24.56 -22.17 -5.31
N ASP A 389 24.43 -22.95 -6.38
CA ASP A 389 25.49 -23.19 -7.36
C ASP A 389 24.90 -23.41 -8.77
N GLN A 390 25.48 -22.80 -9.79
CA GLN A 390 25.16 -23.08 -11.20
C GLN A 390 25.62 -24.49 -11.64
N ARG A 391 26.56 -25.11 -10.93
CA ARG A 391 27.15 -26.42 -11.23
C ARG A 391 26.33 -27.53 -10.58
N PHE A 392 25.54 -28.21 -11.40
CA PHE A 392 24.88 -29.45 -11.01
C PHE A 392 25.90 -30.52 -10.58
N GLY A 393 25.52 -31.39 -9.64
CA GLY A 393 26.41 -32.41 -9.08
C GLY A 393 27.57 -31.92 -8.20
N SER A 394 27.66 -30.62 -7.84
CA SER A 394 28.79 -30.09 -7.04
C SER A 394 28.88 -30.56 -5.59
N TYR A 395 27.87 -31.30 -5.11
CA TYR A 395 27.90 -32.04 -3.84
C TYR A 395 28.65 -33.39 -3.93
N LEU A 396 29.13 -33.78 -5.12
CA LEU A 396 29.86 -35.03 -5.38
C LEU A 396 31.36 -34.77 -5.59
N LYS A 397 32.20 -35.75 -5.20
CA LYS A 397 33.67 -35.79 -5.39
C LYS A 397 34.02 -36.15 -6.86
N LEU A 398 33.58 -35.31 -7.80
CA LEU A 398 33.73 -35.54 -9.26
C LEU A 398 35.13 -35.19 -9.77
N ALA A 399 35.70 -36.08 -10.60
CA ALA A 399 36.96 -35.84 -11.28
C ALA A 399 36.85 -34.73 -12.35
N THR A 400 37.89 -33.88 -12.44
CA THR A 400 37.98 -32.72 -13.33
C THR A 400 38.96 -32.96 -14.48
N ARG A 401 38.43 -33.05 -15.72
CA ARG A 401 39.22 -33.35 -16.94
C ARG A 401 40.38 -32.38 -17.24
N PHE A 402 40.38 -31.19 -16.66
CA PHE A 402 41.41 -30.16 -16.89
C PHE A 402 42.57 -30.20 -15.88
N THR A 403 42.49 -31.07 -14.86
CA THR A 403 43.55 -31.23 -13.87
C THR A 403 43.83 -32.70 -13.63
N ASN A 404 44.97 -33.19 -14.12
CA ASN A 404 45.63 -34.40 -13.61
C ASN A 404 46.18 -34.17 -12.18
N SER A 405 45.42 -33.47 -11.34
CA SER A 405 45.62 -33.43 -9.90
C SER A 405 45.09 -34.75 -9.34
N THR A 406 45.89 -35.80 -9.50
CA THR A 406 45.96 -36.86 -8.49
C THR A 406 46.52 -36.22 -7.22
N SER A 407 45.69 -35.42 -6.55
CA SER A 407 45.83 -35.21 -5.12
C SER A 407 45.63 -36.59 -4.50
N ASN A 408 46.73 -37.28 -4.24
CA ASN A 408 46.76 -38.54 -3.51
C ASN A 408 46.27 -38.28 -2.09
N SER A 409 44.96 -38.15 -1.92
CA SER A 409 44.30 -38.22 -0.63
C SER A 409 44.36 -39.68 -0.19
N THR A 410 45.50 -40.09 0.38
CA THR A 410 45.71 -41.43 0.95
C THR A 410 44.95 -41.61 2.27
N GLY A 411 43.71 -41.12 2.33
CA GLY A 411 42.67 -41.64 3.19
C GLY A 411 42.00 -42.81 2.47
N SER A 412 41.62 -43.85 3.20
CA SER A 412 40.99 -45.05 2.65
C SER A 412 39.54 -44.76 2.25
N GLY A 413 39.34 -44.19 1.06
CA GLY A 413 38.09 -43.52 0.67
C GLY A 413 37.92 -43.32 -0.84
N ASP A 414 38.11 -44.39 -1.62
CA ASP A 414 37.72 -44.44 -3.04
C ASP A 414 36.42 -45.26 -3.20
N ASP A 415 35.51 -45.12 -2.23
CA ASP A 415 34.42 -46.06 -1.92
C ASP A 415 33.26 -46.11 -2.94
N TYR A 416 33.29 -45.30 -4.01
CA TYR A 416 32.33 -45.38 -5.12
C TYR A 416 33.03 -45.71 -6.44
N PRO A 417 32.69 -46.85 -7.09
CA PRO A 417 33.48 -47.36 -8.22
C PRO A 417 33.33 -46.58 -9.54
N ASN A 418 32.41 -45.59 -9.61
CA ASN A 418 32.11 -44.75 -10.79
C ASN A 418 32.28 -45.47 -12.15
N PRO A 419 31.60 -46.63 -12.38
CA PRO A 419 31.98 -47.59 -13.42
C PRO A 419 31.64 -47.14 -14.86
N PHE A 420 31.28 -45.87 -15.03
CA PHE A 420 30.90 -45.25 -16.29
C PHE A 420 31.64 -43.92 -16.53
N ASP A 421 32.74 -43.67 -15.82
CA ASP A 421 33.63 -42.51 -15.95
C ASP A 421 32.89 -41.15 -15.93
N ILE A 422 31.94 -40.99 -15.01
CA ILE A 422 31.22 -39.72 -14.86
C ILE A 422 32.15 -38.66 -14.25
N THR A 423 32.25 -37.52 -14.94
CA THR A 423 33.12 -36.38 -14.62
C THR A 423 32.31 -35.09 -14.50
N THR A 424 32.91 -34.02 -14.00
CA THR A 424 32.26 -32.69 -13.98
C THR A 424 31.77 -32.24 -15.36
N ALA A 425 32.47 -32.63 -16.44
CA ALA A 425 32.12 -32.31 -17.82
C ALA A 425 30.82 -32.97 -18.32
N ASN A 426 30.26 -33.96 -17.60
CA ASN A 426 28.95 -34.52 -17.90
C ASN A 426 27.83 -33.58 -17.37
N PHE A 427 28.01 -33.07 -16.15
CA PHE A 427 27.03 -32.21 -15.46
C PHE A 427 26.96 -30.78 -16.00
N THR A 428 28.03 -30.23 -16.58
CA THR A 428 28.02 -28.86 -17.17
C THR A 428 26.93 -28.67 -18.23
N SER A 429 26.58 -29.73 -18.97
CA SER A 429 25.52 -29.69 -19.99
C SER A 429 24.12 -29.38 -19.44
N ILE A 430 23.86 -29.72 -18.17
CA ILE A 430 22.54 -29.57 -17.53
C ILE A 430 22.11 -28.10 -17.48
N HIS A 431 23.06 -27.23 -17.12
CA HIS A 431 22.85 -25.79 -16.99
C HIS A 431 22.33 -25.18 -18.31
N THR A 432 23.05 -25.38 -19.42
CA THR A 432 22.62 -24.90 -20.75
C THR A 432 21.33 -25.55 -21.24
N LEU A 433 21.12 -26.86 -20.96
CA LEU A 433 19.87 -27.55 -21.32
C LEU A 433 18.63 -27.02 -20.58
N CYS A 434 18.82 -26.44 -19.39
CA CYS A 434 17.80 -25.75 -18.60
C CYS A 434 17.56 -24.31 -19.09
N GLN A 435 18.64 -23.56 -19.34
CA GLN A 435 18.56 -22.21 -19.92
C GLN A 435 17.91 -22.20 -21.31
N GLY A 436 18.05 -23.29 -22.07
CA GLY A 436 17.41 -23.48 -23.37
C GLY A 436 18.12 -22.81 -24.54
N ALA A 437 18.88 -21.75 -24.26
CA ALA A 437 19.89 -21.17 -25.13
C ALA A 437 21.25 -21.17 -24.40
N GLY A 438 22.33 -21.39 -25.15
CA GLY A 438 23.71 -21.18 -24.73
C GLY A 438 24.37 -20.03 -25.48
N GLY A 439 25.66 -19.81 -25.24
CA GLY A 439 26.42 -18.75 -25.93
C GLY A 439 26.50 -18.93 -27.46
N LEU A 440 26.32 -20.16 -27.97
CA LEU A 440 26.34 -20.49 -29.40
C LEU A 440 24.97 -20.38 -30.09
N ASP A 441 23.92 -19.94 -29.38
CA ASP A 441 22.62 -19.62 -29.98
C ASP A 441 22.54 -18.12 -30.35
N TYR A 442 21.72 -17.77 -31.35
CA TYR A 442 21.66 -16.41 -31.90
C TYR A 442 21.09 -15.34 -30.94
N ALA A 443 21.60 -14.11 -31.06
CA ALA A 443 21.13 -12.94 -30.33
C ALA A 443 19.78 -12.42 -30.86
N ASN A 444 18.67 -12.90 -30.28
CA ASN A 444 17.32 -12.61 -30.74
C ASN A 444 16.26 -12.63 -29.61
N ILE A 445 14.99 -12.43 -29.97
CA ILE A 445 13.86 -12.34 -29.03
C ILE A 445 13.39 -13.69 -28.44
N THR A 446 13.67 -14.83 -29.08
CA THR A 446 13.24 -16.15 -28.57
C THR A 446 14.16 -16.63 -27.45
N ASN A 447 15.43 -16.20 -27.46
CA ASN A 447 16.42 -16.58 -26.48
C ASN A 447 16.38 -15.66 -25.25
N ILE A 448 15.42 -15.96 -24.38
CA ILE A 448 15.22 -15.28 -23.09
C ILE A 448 16.35 -15.58 -22.10
N GLY A 449 16.71 -14.57 -21.30
CA GLY A 449 17.77 -14.58 -20.29
C GLY A 449 17.43 -15.41 -19.07
N VAL A 450 17.43 -16.74 -19.24
CA VAL A 450 17.23 -17.72 -18.17
C VAL A 450 18.57 -18.00 -17.47
N ALA A 451 18.51 -18.18 -16.15
CA ALA A 451 19.56 -18.78 -15.34
C ALA A 451 19.01 -20.03 -14.64
N CYS A 452 19.84 -21.04 -14.45
CA CYS A 452 19.49 -22.24 -13.68
C CYS A 452 20.62 -22.63 -12.73
N GLY A 453 20.27 -23.40 -11.70
CA GLY A 453 21.23 -23.94 -10.75
C GLY A 453 20.57 -24.81 -9.68
N MET A 454 21.41 -25.34 -8.81
CA MET A 454 21.00 -26.02 -7.57
C MET A 454 20.83 -25.01 -6.44
N ALA A 455 19.87 -25.28 -5.55
CA ALA A 455 19.72 -24.61 -4.27
C ALA A 455 19.72 -25.65 -3.15
N PHE A 456 20.69 -25.53 -2.24
CA PHE A 456 20.86 -26.37 -1.06
C PHE A 456 20.15 -25.68 0.11
N GLY A 457 19.06 -26.27 0.59
CA GLY A 457 18.24 -25.67 1.64
C GLY A 457 19.02 -25.42 2.94
N ALA A 458 18.66 -24.36 3.66
CA ALA A 458 19.18 -24.15 5.01
C ALA A 458 18.83 -25.35 5.90
N ALA A 459 19.85 -25.92 6.55
CA ALA A 459 19.70 -27.16 7.28
C ALA A 459 18.59 -27.07 8.36
N ARG A 460 17.81 -28.15 8.49
CA ARG A 460 16.78 -28.33 9.54
C ARG A 460 17.09 -29.58 10.35
N ARG A 461 16.54 -29.70 11.56
CA ARG A 461 16.68 -30.93 12.34
C ARG A 461 15.95 -32.09 11.65
N GLY A 462 16.40 -33.32 11.88
CA GLY A 462 15.85 -34.54 11.26
C GLY A 462 14.41 -34.88 11.66
N ASP A 463 13.86 -34.22 12.69
CA ASP A 463 12.44 -34.24 13.05
C ASP A 463 11.60 -33.19 12.29
N GLY A 464 12.22 -32.45 11.37
CA GLY A 464 11.62 -31.34 10.63
C GLY A 464 11.55 -30.02 11.42
N SER A 465 12.00 -29.97 12.68
CA SER A 465 11.96 -28.73 13.46
C SER A 465 12.96 -27.68 12.95
N ARG A 466 12.60 -26.40 13.12
CA ARG A 466 13.50 -25.27 12.88
C ARG A 466 14.27 -24.97 14.16
N SER A 467 15.58 -24.73 14.05
CA SER A 467 16.42 -24.44 15.20
C SER A 467 17.62 -23.60 14.78
N LEU A 468 17.88 -22.54 15.54
CA LEU A 468 19.08 -21.72 15.42
C LEU A 468 20.19 -22.19 16.40
N VAL A 469 19.97 -23.32 17.08
CA VAL A 469 20.87 -23.90 18.07
C VAL A 469 21.42 -25.23 17.54
N PHE A 470 22.72 -25.24 17.27
CA PHE A 470 23.46 -26.36 16.70
C PHE A 470 24.00 -27.29 17.80
N GLU A 471 23.12 -28.13 18.36
CA GLU A 471 23.46 -29.10 19.41
C GLU A 471 24.37 -30.23 18.90
N PRO A 472 25.55 -30.48 19.50
CA PRO A 472 26.37 -31.65 19.19
C PRO A 472 25.59 -32.97 19.26
N GLY A 473 25.82 -33.86 18.30
CA GLY A 473 25.12 -35.14 18.17
C GLY A 473 23.71 -35.08 17.57
N SER A 474 23.10 -33.89 17.48
CA SER A 474 21.79 -33.75 16.81
C SER A 474 21.89 -34.04 15.32
N SER A 475 20.81 -34.58 14.74
CA SER A 475 20.74 -34.99 13.33
C SER A 475 20.03 -33.92 12.50
N TRP A 476 20.54 -33.66 11.30
CA TRP A 476 20.10 -32.58 10.41
C TRP A 476 19.93 -33.08 8.98
N THR A 477 19.11 -32.36 8.21
CA THR A 477 18.80 -32.61 6.80
C THR A 477 18.85 -31.32 5.99
N VAL A 478 19.36 -31.42 4.77
CA VAL A 478 19.43 -30.36 3.75
C VAL A 478 18.73 -30.87 2.49
N PRO A 479 17.58 -30.30 2.08
CA PRO A 479 16.91 -30.65 0.83
C PRO A 479 17.62 -30.02 -0.38
N LEU A 480 17.64 -30.77 -1.50
CA LEU A 480 18.25 -30.33 -2.76
C LEU A 480 17.17 -29.95 -3.77
N TYR A 481 17.17 -28.69 -4.20
CA TYR A 481 16.27 -28.17 -5.23
C TYR A 481 17.02 -27.86 -6.51
N SER A 482 16.40 -28.09 -7.66
CA SER A 482 16.80 -27.51 -8.94
C SER A 482 15.89 -26.32 -9.25
N CYS A 483 16.46 -25.19 -9.67
CA CYS A 483 15.71 -23.98 -9.95
C CYS A 483 16.03 -23.41 -11.35
N ALA A 484 15.02 -22.79 -11.96
CA ALA A 484 15.13 -21.98 -13.16
C ALA A 484 14.53 -20.60 -12.92
N SER A 485 15.23 -19.54 -13.32
CA SER A 485 14.85 -18.15 -13.13
C SER A 485 14.97 -17.34 -14.41
N GLY A 486 14.10 -16.36 -14.59
CA GLY A 486 14.22 -15.33 -15.62
C GLY A 486 13.68 -14.00 -15.12
N ALA A 487 13.95 -12.91 -15.84
CA ALA A 487 13.43 -11.59 -15.52
C ALA A 487 12.54 -11.06 -16.65
N ARG A 488 11.50 -10.29 -16.29
CA ARG A 488 10.67 -9.58 -17.27
C ARG A 488 10.62 -8.08 -16.99
N ALA A 489 10.63 -7.29 -18.07
CA ALA A 489 10.28 -5.89 -18.04
C ALA A 489 8.76 -5.72 -18.14
N VAL A 490 8.19 -4.86 -17.31
CA VAL A 490 6.74 -4.63 -17.20
C VAL A 490 6.48 -3.19 -16.76
N ILE A 491 5.38 -2.59 -17.21
CA ILE A 491 4.95 -1.27 -16.73
C ILE A 491 3.93 -1.47 -15.61
N LYS A 492 4.21 -0.94 -14.42
CA LYS A 492 3.32 -1.01 -13.24
C LYS A 492 2.93 0.37 -12.76
N THR A 493 1.71 0.49 -12.22
CA THR A 493 1.25 1.73 -11.58
C THR A 493 1.57 1.66 -10.09
N VAL A 494 2.23 2.69 -9.57
CA VAL A 494 2.59 2.84 -8.15
C VAL A 494 1.77 3.98 -7.54
N ASP A 495 1.14 3.72 -6.39
CA ASP A 495 0.41 4.72 -5.61
C ASP A 495 1.29 5.27 -4.48
N PHE A 496 1.60 6.57 -4.54
CA PHE A 496 2.42 7.28 -3.57
C PHE A 496 1.58 8.06 -2.57
N ARG A 497 2.11 8.20 -1.35
CA ARG A 497 1.66 9.13 -0.34
C ARG A 497 2.87 9.90 0.22
N PHE A 498 2.77 11.22 0.32
CA PHE A 498 3.82 12.06 0.88
C PHE A 498 3.27 12.89 2.05
N ASN A 499 3.95 12.87 3.21
CA ASN A 499 3.49 13.57 4.42
C ASN A 499 4.44 14.69 4.91
N GLY A 500 5.56 14.93 4.22
CA GLY A 500 6.50 16.02 4.51
C GLY A 500 7.46 15.80 5.68
N THR A 501 8.32 16.81 5.90
CA THR A 501 9.46 16.92 6.84
C THR A 501 10.74 16.09 6.57
N ASP A 502 10.74 14.77 6.63
CA ASP A 502 11.98 13.93 6.54
C ASP A 502 12.38 13.53 5.11
N GLY A 503 12.37 14.48 4.17
CA GLY A 503 12.84 14.29 2.79
C GLY A 503 12.22 13.06 2.09
N LEU A 504 13.06 12.22 1.47
CA LEU A 504 12.61 10.99 0.80
C LEU A 504 11.94 9.99 1.75
N ARG A 505 12.28 9.96 3.03
CA ARG A 505 11.70 9.02 4.01
C ARG A 505 10.22 9.31 4.31
N SER A 506 9.78 10.54 4.04
CA SER A 506 8.37 10.94 4.09
C SER A 506 7.55 10.55 2.86
N LEU A 507 8.17 9.90 1.86
CA LEU A 507 7.50 9.25 0.73
C LEU A 507 7.21 7.78 1.06
N ALA A 508 5.93 7.43 1.16
CA ALA A 508 5.46 6.07 1.39
C ALA A 508 4.74 5.53 0.15
N ILE A 509 5.04 4.30 -0.24
CA ILE A 509 4.31 3.58 -1.29
C ILE A 509 3.12 2.86 -0.65
N ARG A 510 1.89 3.23 -1.05
CA ARG A 510 0.67 2.53 -0.62
C ARG A 510 0.57 1.15 -1.27
N GLY A 511 0.93 1.05 -2.55
CA GLY A 511 0.84 -0.16 -3.33
C GLY A 511 1.46 -0.05 -4.71
N ILE A 512 1.78 -1.20 -5.28
CA ILE A 512 2.24 -1.42 -6.65
C ILE A 512 1.22 -2.36 -7.28
N ARG A 513 0.69 -2.04 -8.47
CA ARG A 513 -0.25 -2.89 -9.22
C ARG A 513 0.16 -3.01 -10.68
N GLU A 514 -0.19 -4.13 -11.29
CA GLU A 514 -0.07 -4.29 -12.75
C GLU A 514 -0.90 -3.21 -13.46
N LYS A 515 -0.35 -2.65 -14.54
CA LYS A 515 -1.06 -1.68 -15.35
C LYS A 515 -2.16 -2.38 -16.17
N THR A 516 -3.39 -1.91 -16.03
CA THR A 516 -4.53 -2.36 -16.85
C THR A 516 -4.61 -1.54 -18.13
N TYR A 517 -4.74 -2.22 -19.27
CA TYR A 517 -4.88 -1.63 -20.60
C TYR A 517 -6.31 -1.80 -21.10
N ALA A 518 -6.87 -0.80 -21.80
CA ALA A 518 -8.26 -0.84 -22.25
C ALA A 518 -8.46 -1.74 -23.49
N ARG A 519 -7.43 -1.88 -24.33
CA ARG A 519 -7.38 -2.71 -25.54
C ARG A 519 -5.96 -3.27 -25.70
N ASP A 520 -5.79 -4.34 -26.48
CA ASP A 520 -4.46 -4.88 -26.80
C ASP A 520 -3.57 -3.86 -27.53
N ALA A 521 -4.17 -2.98 -28.35
CA ALA A 521 -3.46 -1.89 -29.02
C ALA A 521 -2.95 -0.79 -28.07
N ASP A 522 -3.43 -0.74 -26.81
CA ASP A 522 -2.96 0.20 -25.79
C ASP A 522 -1.78 -0.38 -24.98
N LYS A 523 -1.44 -1.67 -25.18
CA LYS A 523 -0.29 -2.33 -24.53
C LYS A 523 1.03 -1.82 -25.14
N PRO A 524 2.12 -1.74 -24.36
CA PRO A 524 3.42 -1.35 -24.87
C PRO A 524 3.89 -2.29 -25.98
N LEU A 525 4.50 -1.69 -27.00
CA LEU A 525 5.21 -2.38 -28.07
C LEU A 525 6.68 -2.50 -27.66
N TRP A 526 7.09 -3.72 -27.33
CA TRP A 526 8.48 -4.02 -26.98
C TRP A 526 9.25 -4.39 -28.24
N GLY A 527 10.44 -3.82 -28.39
CA GLY A 527 11.41 -4.21 -29.41
C GLY A 527 12.60 -4.90 -28.78
N VAL A 528 13.11 -5.95 -29.44
CA VAL A 528 14.36 -6.64 -29.12
C VAL A 528 15.18 -6.77 -30.39
N GLU A 529 16.47 -6.44 -30.29
CA GLU A 529 17.43 -6.52 -31.39
C GLU A 529 17.46 -7.92 -32.01
N ARG A 530 17.52 -7.99 -33.34
CA ARG A 530 17.78 -9.23 -34.07
C ARG A 530 19.17 -9.15 -34.70
N SER A 531 20.02 -10.11 -34.37
CA SER A 531 21.32 -10.27 -35.01
C SER A 531 21.53 -11.72 -35.45
N GLU A 532 22.37 -11.90 -36.47
CA GLU A 532 22.93 -13.19 -36.85
C GLU A 532 24.18 -13.55 -36.02
N GLU A 533 24.59 -12.66 -35.10
CA GLU A 533 25.66 -12.90 -34.13
C GLU A 533 25.21 -13.81 -32.97
N LEU A 534 26.19 -14.42 -32.30
CA LEU A 534 25.98 -15.38 -31.20
C LEU A 534 25.81 -14.66 -29.85
N LEU A 535 25.06 -15.24 -28.91
CA LEU A 535 24.79 -14.66 -27.58
C LEU A 535 26.03 -14.49 -26.69
N ASP A 536 27.09 -15.26 -26.92
CA ASP A 536 28.38 -15.07 -26.25
C ASP A 536 29.11 -13.79 -26.75
N GLU A 537 28.88 -13.41 -28.01
CA GLU A 537 29.55 -12.30 -28.70
C GLU A 537 28.71 -11.00 -28.64
N VAL A 538 27.38 -11.12 -28.73
CA VAL A 538 26.43 -9.99 -28.72
C VAL A 538 25.25 -10.31 -27.81
N LEU A 539 25.11 -9.55 -26.72
CA LEU A 539 23.87 -9.52 -25.94
C LEU A 539 22.90 -8.51 -26.57
N PRO A 540 21.66 -8.90 -26.93
CA PRO A 540 20.77 -8.05 -27.71
C PRO A 540 20.16 -6.89 -26.89
N LEU A 541 20.00 -5.73 -27.52
CA LEU A 541 19.28 -4.60 -26.93
C LEU A 541 17.77 -4.85 -26.87
N TRP A 542 17.09 -4.19 -25.92
CA TRP A 542 15.63 -4.25 -25.78
C TRP A 542 15.05 -2.91 -25.31
N GLY A 543 13.82 -2.58 -25.68
CA GLY A 543 13.21 -1.31 -25.28
C GLY A 543 11.77 -1.14 -25.72
N LEU A 544 11.27 0.09 -25.57
CA LEU A 544 9.91 0.49 -25.92
C LEU A 544 9.95 1.23 -27.25
N VAL A 545 9.31 0.67 -28.28
CA VAL A 545 9.41 1.14 -29.67
C VAL A 545 8.07 1.64 -30.21
N SER A 546 8.11 2.52 -31.19
CA SER A 546 6.93 2.98 -31.97
C SER A 546 6.56 1.99 -33.08
N ASP A 547 5.34 2.12 -33.60
CA ASP A 547 4.81 1.23 -34.65
C ASP A 547 5.61 1.27 -35.97
N GLU A 548 6.39 2.34 -36.21
CA GLU A 548 7.21 2.50 -37.43
C GLU A 548 8.36 1.46 -37.54
N TYR A 549 8.70 0.77 -36.44
CA TYR A 549 9.68 -0.32 -36.43
C TYR A 549 9.05 -1.71 -36.64
N LYS A 550 7.72 -1.81 -36.81
CA LYS A 550 7.04 -3.09 -37.13
C LYS A 550 7.42 -3.57 -38.53
N GLY A 551 7.90 -4.82 -38.63
CA GLY A 551 8.20 -5.47 -39.91
C GLY A 551 9.60 -5.20 -40.48
N ARG A 552 10.50 -4.57 -39.71
CA ARG A 552 11.94 -4.51 -40.02
C ARG A 552 12.64 -5.83 -39.73
N ASP A 553 13.77 -6.06 -40.40
CA ASP A 553 14.56 -7.29 -40.25
C ASP A 553 15.55 -7.25 -39.06
N ASP A 554 16.05 -6.08 -38.68
CA ASP A 554 17.03 -5.87 -37.62
C ASP A 554 16.44 -5.81 -36.19
N ILE A 555 15.11 -5.84 -36.07
CA ILE A 555 14.40 -5.78 -34.80
C ILE A 555 13.18 -6.71 -34.79
N SER A 556 13.02 -7.42 -33.68
CA SER A 556 11.84 -8.24 -33.41
C SER A 556 10.93 -7.51 -32.43
N VAL A 557 9.63 -7.41 -32.75
CA VAL A 557 8.68 -6.61 -31.94
C VAL A 557 7.51 -7.44 -31.44
N ILE A 558 7.05 -7.17 -30.23
CA ILE A 558 5.93 -7.85 -29.58
C ILE A 558 5.08 -6.84 -28.77
N GLN A 559 3.76 -6.83 -29.00
CA GLN A 559 2.83 -5.94 -28.29
C GLN A 559 2.18 -6.69 -27.13
N LYS A 560 2.61 -6.39 -25.89
CA LYS A 560 2.32 -7.22 -24.72
C LYS A 560 2.50 -6.43 -23.42
N GLU A 561 1.82 -6.85 -22.36
CA GLU A 561 1.92 -6.25 -21.02
C GLU A 561 3.35 -6.27 -20.44
N SER A 562 4.15 -7.27 -20.83
CA SER A 562 5.54 -7.46 -20.40
C SER A 562 6.38 -8.17 -21.47
N LEU A 563 7.70 -7.98 -21.39
CA LEU A 563 8.73 -8.64 -22.20
C LEU A 563 9.60 -9.52 -21.29
N TRP A 564 9.77 -10.81 -21.62
CA TRP A 564 10.84 -11.59 -20.99
C TRP A 564 12.18 -11.12 -21.54
N LEU A 565 13.07 -10.66 -20.67
CA LEU A 565 14.31 -10.01 -21.09
C LEU A 565 15.24 -11.02 -21.77
N PRO A 566 15.84 -10.67 -22.92
CA PRO A 566 16.71 -11.57 -23.66
C PRO A 566 18.10 -11.72 -23.01
N GLY A 567 18.94 -12.59 -23.58
CA GLY A 567 20.35 -12.72 -23.24
C GLY A 567 20.74 -14.10 -22.71
N TYR A 568 21.96 -14.21 -22.18
CA TYR A 568 22.55 -15.48 -21.73
C TYR A 568 23.26 -15.27 -20.39
N ALA A 569 22.90 -16.06 -19.37
CA ALA A 569 23.51 -15.90 -18.04
C ALA A 569 24.90 -16.56 -17.91
N GLY A 570 25.34 -17.41 -18.86
CA GLY A 570 26.64 -18.08 -18.80
C GLY A 570 26.83 -19.03 -17.61
N GLY A 571 27.91 -19.83 -17.65
CA GLY A 571 28.27 -20.81 -16.61
C GLY A 571 29.58 -20.52 -15.85
N LEU A 572 30.19 -19.35 -16.07
CA LEU A 572 31.44 -18.92 -15.43
C LEU A 572 31.38 -17.42 -15.10
N GLY A 573 31.96 -17.04 -13.95
CA GLY A 573 32.09 -15.65 -13.48
C GLY A 573 30.82 -15.05 -12.90
N SER A 574 30.84 -14.71 -11.60
CA SER A 574 29.69 -14.25 -10.81
C SER A 574 29.66 -12.75 -10.49
N SER A 575 30.45 -11.95 -11.22
CA SER A 575 30.42 -10.48 -11.13
C SER A 575 29.01 -9.94 -11.44
N PRO A 576 28.39 -9.14 -10.54
CA PRO A 576 27.09 -8.53 -10.79
C PRO A 576 27.11 -7.48 -11.93
N VAL A 577 28.31 -6.98 -12.25
CA VAL A 577 28.58 -5.98 -13.30
C VAL A 577 29.48 -6.56 -14.39
N GLY A 578 29.55 -5.87 -15.52
CA GLY A 578 30.35 -6.28 -16.69
C GLY A 578 31.03 -5.09 -17.35
N TYR A 579 31.81 -5.33 -18.40
CA TYR A 579 32.74 -4.33 -18.93
C TYR A 579 32.06 -3.09 -19.51
N SER A 580 30.94 -3.26 -20.21
CA SER A 580 30.20 -2.15 -20.80
C SER A 580 29.55 -1.28 -19.72
N ASN A 581 29.59 0.04 -19.90
CA ASN A 581 28.59 0.91 -19.28
C ASN A 581 27.28 0.81 -20.07
N LEU A 582 26.60 -0.34 -19.91
CA LEU A 582 25.26 -0.57 -20.43
C LEU A 582 24.49 -1.58 -19.55
N PRO A 583 24.11 -1.19 -18.32
CA PRO A 583 23.45 -2.10 -17.36
C PRO A 583 22.18 -2.73 -17.91
N GLY A 584 21.32 -1.96 -18.58
CA GLY A 584 20.04 -2.44 -19.11
C GLY A 584 20.15 -3.68 -20.00
N MET A 585 21.30 -3.91 -20.64
CA MET A 585 21.54 -5.07 -21.51
C MET A 585 21.73 -6.40 -20.75
N TYR A 586 22.18 -6.40 -19.48
CA TYR A 586 22.51 -7.66 -18.78
C TYR A 586 22.49 -7.66 -17.24
N PHE A 587 22.14 -6.56 -16.56
CA PHE A 587 22.08 -6.54 -15.10
C PHE A 587 21.14 -7.63 -14.54
N HIS A 588 20.08 -7.97 -15.27
CA HIS A 588 19.11 -9.00 -14.91
C HIS A 588 19.72 -10.40 -14.93
N THR A 589 20.49 -10.74 -15.96
CA THR A 589 21.22 -12.02 -16.05
C THR A 589 22.36 -12.09 -15.04
N SER A 590 23.15 -11.02 -14.87
CA SER A 590 24.25 -10.98 -13.89
C SER A 590 23.74 -11.08 -12.45
N GLY A 591 22.62 -10.43 -12.12
CA GLY A 591 21.97 -10.58 -10.82
C GLY A 591 21.57 -12.02 -10.51
N PHE A 592 21.17 -12.81 -11.52
CA PHE A 592 20.94 -14.25 -11.32
C PHE A 592 22.22 -15.06 -11.20
N LYS A 593 23.33 -14.71 -11.90
CA LYS A 593 24.63 -15.38 -11.65
C LYS A 593 25.01 -15.30 -10.18
N THR A 594 24.87 -14.12 -9.57
CA THR A 594 25.15 -13.90 -8.14
C THR A 594 24.13 -14.61 -7.24
N ALA A 595 22.84 -14.66 -7.60
CA ALA A 595 21.84 -15.43 -6.86
C ALA A 595 22.01 -16.97 -6.96
N TYR A 596 22.75 -17.45 -7.97
CA TYR A 596 23.19 -18.84 -8.13
C TYR A 596 24.68 -19.06 -7.78
N ASP A 597 25.31 -18.13 -7.06
CA ASP A 597 26.65 -18.25 -6.47
C ASP A 597 26.63 -17.79 -4.99
N VAL A 598 25.58 -18.19 -4.25
CA VAL A 598 25.51 -17.99 -2.80
C VAL A 598 26.42 -19.04 -2.17
N SER A 599 27.71 -18.70 -2.07
CA SER A 599 28.80 -19.57 -1.66
C SER A 599 29.38 -19.18 -0.29
N THR A 600 30.33 -19.98 0.22
CA THR A 600 31.06 -19.68 1.46
C THR A 600 32.14 -18.60 1.31
N SER A 601 32.26 -18.00 0.13
CA SER A 601 33.22 -16.92 -0.16
C SER A 601 32.61 -16.01 -1.25
N PRO A 602 31.71 -15.09 -0.87
CA PRO A 602 30.97 -14.25 -1.80
C PRO A 602 31.89 -13.46 -2.76
N PRO A 603 31.43 -13.15 -3.99
CA PRO A 603 32.20 -12.36 -4.94
C PRO A 603 32.60 -10.98 -4.39
N ILE A 604 33.71 -10.43 -4.90
CA ILE A 604 34.27 -9.16 -4.40
C ILE A 604 33.22 -8.04 -4.46
N GLY A 605 32.96 -7.41 -3.31
CA GLY A 605 31.99 -6.33 -3.17
C GLY A 605 30.55 -6.76 -2.89
N VAL A 606 30.24 -8.06 -2.96
CA VAL A 606 28.94 -8.67 -2.66
C VAL A 606 28.85 -9.05 -1.17
N THR A 607 27.67 -8.92 -0.57
CA THR A 607 27.41 -9.34 0.81
C THR A 607 27.23 -10.87 0.95
N ASP A 608 27.31 -11.38 2.18
CA ASP A 608 27.01 -12.78 2.48
C ASP A 608 25.49 -13.02 2.49
N TYR A 609 24.99 -13.62 1.40
CA TYR A 609 23.60 -14.09 1.31
C TYR A 609 23.38 -15.50 1.85
N SER A 610 24.41 -16.22 2.33
CA SER A 610 24.25 -17.59 2.85
C SER A 610 23.59 -17.62 4.24
N GLY A 611 23.66 -16.49 4.96
CA GLY A 611 23.23 -16.33 6.34
C GLY A 611 24.30 -16.69 7.38
N GLN A 612 25.49 -17.17 6.98
CA GLN A 612 26.61 -17.50 7.88
C GLN A 612 26.95 -16.33 8.83
N THR A 613 26.97 -15.11 8.33
CA THR A 613 27.27 -13.89 9.11
C THR A 613 26.03 -13.16 9.61
N ASN A 614 24.83 -13.59 9.22
CA ASN A 614 23.56 -12.92 9.56
C ASN A 614 22.49 -13.93 9.97
N MET A 615 22.36 -14.15 11.28
CA MET A 615 21.42 -15.11 11.87
C MET A 615 19.95 -14.83 11.51
N ALA A 616 19.56 -13.56 11.31
CA ALA A 616 18.20 -13.22 10.89
C ALA A 616 17.92 -13.62 9.44
N MET A 617 18.95 -13.53 8.57
CA MET A 617 18.89 -14.04 7.20
C MET A 617 18.85 -15.57 7.17
N TYR A 618 19.72 -16.24 7.94
CA TYR A 618 19.70 -17.70 8.05
C TYR A 618 18.35 -18.23 8.58
N ALA A 619 17.75 -17.58 9.58
CA ALA A 619 16.41 -17.93 10.07
C ALA A 619 15.32 -17.77 9.00
N LYS A 620 15.39 -16.70 8.18
CA LYS A 620 14.50 -16.48 7.04
C LYS A 620 14.69 -17.54 5.94
N TRP A 621 15.92 -18.01 5.73
CA TRP A 621 16.22 -19.10 4.81
C TRP A 621 15.75 -20.45 5.34
N GLN A 622 15.89 -20.79 6.63
CA GLN A 622 15.27 -21.99 7.24
C GLN A 622 13.75 -22.01 7.09
N GLU A 623 13.09 -20.85 7.04
CA GLU A 623 11.65 -20.75 6.76
C GLU A 623 11.35 -20.93 5.27
N LEU A 624 12.09 -20.28 4.38
CA LEU A 624 11.79 -20.29 2.95
C LEU A 624 12.29 -21.55 2.22
N SER A 625 13.37 -22.19 2.65
CA SER A 625 13.91 -23.39 1.98
C SER A 625 13.31 -24.71 2.45
N HIS A 626 12.10 -24.68 3.02
CA HIS A 626 11.41 -25.89 3.49
C HIS A 626 10.67 -26.66 2.38
N ALA A 627 10.42 -26.00 1.25
CA ALA A 627 9.70 -26.52 0.09
C ALA A 627 10.11 -25.74 -1.17
N ALA A 628 10.10 -26.39 -2.33
CA ALA A 628 10.62 -25.81 -3.58
C ALA A 628 9.94 -24.48 -3.97
N ASN A 629 8.62 -24.35 -3.78
CA ASN A 629 7.88 -23.13 -4.10
C ASN A 629 8.29 -21.92 -3.24
N THR A 630 8.69 -22.13 -1.99
CA THR A 630 9.21 -21.07 -1.12
C THR A 630 10.72 -20.85 -1.31
N THR A 631 11.49 -21.88 -1.70
CA THR A 631 12.92 -21.74 -2.07
C THR A 631 13.08 -20.76 -3.24
N ALA A 632 12.18 -20.78 -4.22
CA ALA A 632 12.16 -19.83 -5.32
C ALA A 632 12.11 -18.35 -4.86
N ARG A 633 11.48 -18.07 -3.72
CA ARG A 633 11.43 -16.72 -3.14
C ARG A 633 12.78 -16.26 -2.58
N ILE A 634 13.67 -17.19 -2.20
CA ILE A 634 15.05 -16.87 -1.78
C ILE A 634 15.82 -16.29 -2.98
N ILE A 635 15.80 -16.98 -4.11
CA ILE A 635 16.47 -16.55 -5.35
C ILE A 635 15.94 -15.19 -5.81
N ASN A 636 14.62 -14.99 -5.79
CA ASN A 636 13.99 -13.70 -6.10
C ASN A 636 14.45 -12.57 -5.16
N LEU A 637 14.56 -12.83 -3.85
CA LEU A 637 14.99 -11.81 -2.87
C LEU A 637 16.47 -11.46 -3.01
N VAL A 638 17.35 -12.44 -3.20
CA VAL A 638 18.79 -12.22 -3.43
C VAL A 638 19.01 -11.46 -4.75
N TRP A 639 18.32 -11.86 -5.83
CA TRP A 639 18.35 -11.11 -7.11
C TRP A 639 17.93 -9.65 -6.92
N THR A 640 16.86 -9.40 -6.15
CA THR A 640 16.30 -8.06 -5.95
C THR A 640 17.26 -7.15 -5.18
N ASP A 641 17.94 -7.70 -4.17
CA ASP A 641 18.95 -6.98 -3.38
C ASP A 641 20.19 -6.66 -4.24
N VAL A 642 20.73 -7.65 -4.95
CA VAL A 642 21.85 -7.46 -5.89
C VAL A 642 21.50 -6.44 -6.98
N ALA A 643 20.31 -6.52 -7.58
CA ALA A 643 19.86 -5.57 -8.58
C ALA A 643 19.73 -4.13 -8.01
N ALA A 644 19.16 -3.98 -6.81
CA ALA A 644 19.03 -2.67 -6.16
C ALA A 644 20.39 -2.01 -5.84
N ASN A 645 21.38 -2.81 -5.49
CA ASN A 645 22.75 -2.36 -5.26
C ASN A 645 23.52 -2.12 -6.57
N ALA A 646 23.26 -2.90 -7.64
CA ALA A 646 23.96 -2.77 -8.92
C ALA A 646 23.53 -1.55 -9.75
N VAL A 647 22.23 -1.27 -9.85
CA VAL A 647 21.69 -0.26 -10.78
C VAL A 647 20.85 0.82 -10.10
N LEU A 648 20.57 1.89 -10.84
CA LEU A 648 19.62 2.95 -10.48
C LEU A 648 18.87 3.47 -11.71
N GLY A 649 17.70 4.08 -11.49
CA GLY A 649 16.95 4.81 -12.51
C GLY A 649 17.22 6.31 -12.46
N THR A 650 17.56 6.92 -13.59
CA THR A 650 17.88 8.37 -13.69
C THR A 650 16.68 9.25 -14.01
N LYS A 651 15.55 8.66 -14.42
CA LYS A 651 14.36 9.38 -14.90
C LYS A 651 13.24 9.50 -13.87
N GLY A 652 12.55 10.64 -13.92
CA GLY A 652 11.39 11.01 -13.11
C GLY A 652 10.77 12.30 -13.67
N TRP A 653 9.86 12.94 -12.94
CA TRP A 653 9.17 14.15 -13.42
C TRP A 653 10.11 15.27 -13.87
N ILE A 654 11.21 15.46 -13.14
CA ILE A 654 12.22 16.52 -13.34
C ILE A 654 13.48 15.95 -14.02
N SER A 655 13.34 14.87 -14.80
CA SER A 655 14.44 14.43 -15.64
C SER A 655 14.69 15.49 -16.70
N GLN A 656 15.81 16.20 -16.59
CA GLN A 656 16.38 16.85 -17.75
C GLN A 656 16.62 15.75 -18.80
N MET A 657 16.11 15.94 -20.02
CA MET A 657 16.72 15.24 -21.14
C MET A 657 18.18 15.69 -21.16
N ARG A 658 19.13 14.75 -21.06
CA ARG A 658 20.49 15.03 -21.53
C ARG A 658 20.32 15.49 -22.98
N ALA A 659 20.52 16.78 -23.23
CA ALA A 659 20.43 17.34 -24.58
C ALA A 659 21.39 16.59 -25.50
N SER A 660 21.22 16.70 -26.82
CA SER A 660 22.02 15.98 -27.83
C SER A 660 23.48 16.42 -27.86
N VAL A 661 24.25 16.05 -26.83
CA VAL A 661 25.69 16.30 -26.71
C VAL A 661 26.47 15.16 -27.38
N ALA A 662 26.35 15.13 -28.70
CA ALA A 662 27.44 14.74 -29.58
C ALA A 662 28.17 16.01 -30.09
N ARG A 663 28.38 17.00 -29.20
CA ARG A 663 29.32 18.08 -29.47
C ARG A 663 30.73 17.53 -29.27
N ARG A 664 31.54 17.67 -30.31
CA ARG A 664 32.98 17.38 -30.27
C ARG A 664 33.71 18.38 -29.37
N ASP A 665 34.91 17.93 -28.98
CA ASP A 665 36.07 18.68 -28.52
C ASP A 665 36.12 19.17 -27.05
N ASN A 666 37.35 19.11 -26.53
CA ASN A 666 37.89 19.77 -25.33
C ASN A 666 37.36 19.35 -23.95
N GLY A 667 37.81 18.19 -23.49
CA GLY A 667 38.90 18.11 -22.50
C GLY A 667 38.67 18.56 -21.04
N ASP A 668 37.70 19.42 -20.74
CA ASP A 668 37.48 19.94 -19.39
C ASP A 668 36.52 19.06 -18.59
N GLY A 669 37.03 18.45 -17.52
CA GLY A 669 36.31 17.49 -16.67
C GLY A 669 35.21 18.05 -15.75
N GLN A 670 34.48 19.09 -16.18
CA GLN A 670 33.30 19.58 -15.47
C GLN A 670 32.08 18.70 -15.77
N GLY A 671 31.96 17.62 -15.01
CA GLY A 671 30.79 16.74 -15.07
C GLY A 671 29.49 17.47 -14.74
N SER A 672 28.39 17.01 -15.35
CA SER A 672 27.05 17.61 -15.29
C SER A 672 26.68 18.10 -13.89
N PRO A 673 26.17 19.35 -13.77
CA PRO A 673 25.63 19.81 -12.50
C PRO A 673 24.48 18.89 -12.06
N ARG A 674 24.39 18.66 -10.75
CA ARG A 674 23.16 18.09 -10.14
C ARG A 674 21.95 18.91 -10.61
N PRO A 675 20.76 18.30 -10.80
CA PRO A 675 19.56 19.02 -11.21
C PRO A 675 19.38 20.25 -10.31
N ALA A 676 19.25 21.42 -10.93
CA ALA A 676 19.22 22.67 -10.19
C ALA A 676 18.01 22.68 -9.25
N ASN A 677 18.18 23.12 -8.00
CA ASN A 677 17.11 23.12 -6.98
C ASN A 677 15.85 23.94 -7.36
N ASN A 678 15.86 24.61 -8.51
CA ASN A 678 14.80 25.46 -9.04
C ASN A 678 14.07 24.85 -10.26
N ASP A 679 14.52 23.71 -10.81
CA ASP A 679 13.79 23.00 -11.87
C ASP A 679 12.52 22.37 -11.27
N GLN A 680 11.41 23.12 -11.31
CA GLN A 680 10.13 22.67 -10.80
C GLN A 680 9.21 22.26 -11.94
N ARG A 681 8.56 21.10 -11.80
CA ARG A 681 7.51 20.64 -12.72
C ARG A 681 6.19 20.51 -12.00
N GLU A 682 5.13 21.05 -12.59
CA GLU A 682 3.78 20.88 -12.09
C GLU A 682 3.27 19.44 -12.33
N VAL A 683 2.88 18.77 -11.24
CA VAL A 683 2.34 17.40 -11.26
C VAL A 683 0.95 17.40 -10.59
N PRO A 684 -0.08 16.77 -11.19
CA PRO A 684 -1.44 16.78 -10.65
C PRO A 684 -1.62 15.75 -9.52
N VAL A 685 -1.64 16.21 -8.28
CA VAL A 685 -1.77 15.38 -7.07
C VAL A 685 -3.08 15.62 -6.33
N PHE A 686 -3.53 14.64 -5.54
CA PHE A 686 -4.60 14.82 -4.58
C PHE A 686 -4.02 15.36 -3.27
N VAL A 687 -4.24 16.65 -2.99
CA VAL A 687 -3.83 17.26 -1.72
C VAL A 687 -4.81 16.86 -0.62
N PHE A 688 -4.30 16.40 0.52
CA PHE A 688 -5.16 16.10 1.67
C PHE A 688 -5.69 17.40 2.28
N ARG A 689 -6.99 17.42 2.60
CA ARG A 689 -7.67 18.56 3.22
C ARG A 689 -8.36 18.12 4.50
N LYS A 690 -8.37 19.01 5.49
CA LYS A 690 -9.19 18.86 6.69
C LYS A 690 -10.65 19.14 6.34
N VAL A 691 -11.53 18.17 6.59
CA VAL A 691 -12.96 18.26 6.34
C VAL A 691 -13.70 17.77 7.59
N ILE A 692 -14.65 18.57 8.08
CA ILE A 692 -15.55 18.15 9.16
C ILE A 692 -16.52 17.13 8.59
N LYS A 693 -16.56 15.94 9.20
CA LYS A 693 -17.55 14.89 8.91
C LYS A 693 -18.50 14.71 10.10
N TYR A 694 -19.61 14.02 9.85
CA TYR A 694 -20.67 13.83 10.82
C TYR A 694 -21.18 12.38 10.80
N ASP A 695 -21.20 11.69 11.94
CA ASP A 695 -21.87 10.38 12.05
C ASP A 695 -23.38 10.58 12.31
N LEU A 696 -24.19 10.24 11.31
CA LEU A 696 -25.65 10.42 11.29
C LEU A 696 -26.37 9.79 12.50
N LYS A 697 -25.80 8.78 13.18
CA LYS A 697 -26.37 8.19 14.40
C LYS A 697 -26.63 9.24 15.49
N PHE A 698 -25.76 10.24 15.60
CA PHE A 698 -25.85 11.30 16.60
C PHE A 698 -26.88 12.39 16.24
N ALA A 699 -27.35 12.45 14.98
CA ALA A 699 -28.41 13.37 14.56
C ALA A 699 -29.83 12.87 14.87
N ILE A 700 -30.01 11.59 15.24
CA ILE A 700 -31.34 11.00 15.49
C ILE A 700 -32.17 11.82 16.52
N PRO A 701 -31.62 12.27 17.67
CA PRO A 701 -32.38 13.11 18.61
C PRO A 701 -32.77 14.47 18.03
N ALA A 702 -31.92 15.09 17.20
CA ALA A 702 -32.21 16.37 16.55
C ALA A 702 -33.29 16.24 15.47
N PHE A 703 -33.28 15.15 14.67
CA PHE A 703 -34.36 14.88 13.72
C PHE A 703 -35.71 14.66 14.42
N LEU A 704 -35.74 13.94 15.54
CA LEU A 704 -36.95 13.79 16.35
C LEU A 704 -37.42 15.14 16.91
N ALA A 705 -36.53 15.95 17.48
CA ALA A 705 -36.85 17.29 17.96
C ALA A 705 -37.39 18.20 16.84
N LEU A 706 -36.82 18.10 15.63
CA LEU A 706 -37.25 18.87 14.45
C LEU A 706 -38.65 18.43 13.97
N VAL A 707 -38.97 17.14 13.96
CA VAL A 707 -40.33 16.64 13.63
C VAL A 707 -41.37 17.10 14.66
N PHE A 708 -41.05 17.04 15.96
CA PHE A 708 -41.95 17.54 17.00
C PHE A 708 -42.14 19.07 16.93
N THR A 709 -41.08 19.84 16.68
CA THR A 709 -41.21 21.30 16.57
C THR A 709 -41.90 21.75 15.29
N LEU A 710 -41.70 21.05 14.15
CA LEU A 710 -42.46 21.31 12.92
C LEU A 710 -43.96 21.00 13.09
N SER A 711 -44.31 19.86 13.69
CA SER A 711 -45.73 19.52 13.94
C SER A 711 -46.42 20.51 14.89
N ILE A 712 -45.72 20.98 15.93
CA ILE A 712 -46.20 22.06 16.81
C ILE A 712 -46.33 23.39 16.06
N ALA A 713 -45.35 23.77 15.23
CA ALA A 713 -45.40 24.99 14.43
C ALA A 713 -46.55 24.96 13.41
N PHE A 714 -46.78 23.82 12.75
CA PHE A 714 -47.88 23.59 11.82
C PHE A 714 -49.25 23.67 12.53
N ALA A 715 -49.41 23.01 13.68
CA ALA A 715 -50.63 23.09 14.47
C ALA A 715 -50.92 24.53 14.98
N THR A 716 -49.87 25.26 15.38
CA THR A 716 -49.97 26.68 15.74
C THR A 716 -50.41 27.52 14.53
N CYS A 717 -49.79 27.32 13.37
CA CYS A 717 -50.10 28.03 12.14
C CYS A 717 -51.56 27.81 11.70
N LEU A 718 -52.03 26.56 11.68
CA LEU A 718 -53.43 26.23 11.38
C LEU A 718 -54.40 26.91 12.36
N LEU A 719 -54.14 26.87 13.68
CA LEU A 719 -55.02 27.50 14.67
C LEU A 719 -55.03 29.03 14.59
N CYS A 720 -53.95 29.65 14.13
CA CYS A 720 -53.90 31.08 13.80
C CYS A 720 -54.67 31.40 12.50
N LEU A 721 -54.51 30.59 11.44
CA LEU A 721 -55.21 30.75 10.15
C LEU A 721 -56.72 30.59 10.29
N PHE A 722 -57.17 29.57 11.05
CA PHE A 722 -58.59 29.41 11.43
C PHE A 722 -59.05 30.41 12.51
N GLY A 723 -58.23 31.42 12.84
CA GLY A 723 -58.58 32.53 13.73
C GLY A 723 -58.85 32.17 15.19
N ARG A 724 -58.64 30.91 15.59
CA ARG A 724 -58.96 30.39 16.93
C ARG A 724 -57.93 30.81 17.97
N ALA A 725 -56.64 30.70 17.64
CA ALA A 725 -55.53 31.21 18.43
C ALA A 725 -55.22 32.65 18.02
N ARG A 726 -55.26 33.60 18.97
CA ARG A 726 -54.94 35.02 18.75
C ARG A 726 -54.23 35.61 19.97
N PRO A 727 -53.24 36.50 19.82
CA PRO A 727 -52.61 37.20 20.95
C PRO A 727 -53.59 37.98 21.83
N SER A 728 -54.71 38.45 21.28
CA SER A 728 -55.80 39.08 22.05
C SER A 728 -56.54 38.09 22.98
N ARG A 729 -56.71 36.83 22.60
CA ARG A 729 -57.24 35.77 23.49
C ARG A 729 -56.23 35.37 24.55
N MET A 730 -54.96 35.22 24.18
CA MET A 730 -53.87 35.01 25.13
C MET A 730 -53.85 36.12 26.20
N ARG A 731 -53.98 37.39 25.80
CA ARG A 731 -54.11 38.54 26.70
C ARG A 731 -55.37 38.46 27.57
N LYS A 732 -56.53 38.18 26.98
CA LYS A 732 -57.82 38.02 27.70
C LYS A 732 -57.69 37.02 28.84
N TYR A 733 -57.14 35.83 28.55
CA TYR A 733 -56.97 34.77 29.53
C TYR A 733 -55.89 35.10 30.57
N LEU A 734 -54.71 35.61 30.19
CA LEU A 734 -53.66 36.04 31.13
C LEU A 734 -54.17 37.10 32.14
N PHE A 735 -55.05 38.00 31.70
CA PHE A 735 -55.65 39.01 32.56
C PHE A 735 -56.73 38.42 33.49
N TYR A 736 -57.61 37.55 33.00
CA TYR A 736 -58.60 36.87 33.85
C TYR A 736 -57.98 35.85 34.82
N THR A 737 -56.80 35.30 34.54
CA THR A 737 -56.12 34.34 35.41
C THR A 737 -55.08 34.95 36.35
N SER A 738 -54.81 36.26 36.27
CA SER A 738 -53.88 36.92 37.20
C SER A 738 -54.53 37.15 38.56
N ALA A 739 -53.97 36.56 39.62
CA ALA A 739 -54.55 36.58 40.96
C ALA A 739 -54.80 38.00 41.50
N GLY A 740 -53.93 38.96 41.18
CA GLY A 740 -54.10 40.37 41.56
C GLY A 740 -55.33 41.01 40.91
N ARG A 741 -55.59 40.74 39.62
CA ARG A 741 -56.78 41.20 38.90
C ARG A 741 -58.06 40.55 39.45
N ILE A 742 -58.02 39.25 39.75
CA ILE A 742 -59.16 38.52 40.36
C ILE A 742 -59.51 39.12 41.73
N MET A 743 -58.53 39.25 42.64
CA MET A 743 -58.76 39.81 43.97
C MET A 743 -59.28 41.26 43.87
N ALA A 744 -58.70 42.08 43.00
CA ALA A 744 -59.16 43.44 42.75
C ALA A 744 -60.63 43.50 42.28
N SER A 745 -61.06 42.63 41.36
CA SER A 745 -62.44 42.66 40.85
C SER A 745 -63.51 42.33 41.88
N TYR A 746 -63.20 41.47 42.87
CA TYR A 746 -64.14 41.16 43.96
C TYR A 746 -64.10 42.19 45.09
N VAL A 747 -62.93 42.80 45.34
CA VAL A 747 -62.71 43.68 46.51
C VAL A 747 -62.97 45.16 46.19
N TYR A 748 -62.78 45.57 44.93
CA TYR A 748 -63.05 46.93 44.43
C TYR A 748 -64.02 46.89 43.23
N PRO A 749 -65.26 46.38 43.42
CA PRO A 749 -66.22 46.19 42.33
C PRO A 749 -66.54 47.51 41.62
N ASN A 750 -66.81 47.42 40.32
CA ASN A 750 -67.21 48.52 39.42
C ASN A 750 -66.21 49.69 39.27
N GLN A 751 -64.97 49.60 39.77
CA GLN A 751 -64.00 50.70 39.68
C GLN A 751 -63.16 50.72 38.39
N ILE A 752 -62.85 49.55 37.81
CA ILE A 752 -62.29 49.41 36.46
C ILE A 752 -62.55 48.00 35.93
N ASP A 753 -62.57 47.82 34.61
CA ASP A 753 -62.69 46.50 34.01
C ASP A 753 -61.44 45.63 34.30
N SER A 754 -61.69 44.38 34.69
CA SER A 754 -60.78 43.24 34.67
C SER A 754 -59.84 43.17 33.45
N GLN A 755 -60.29 43.60 32.27
CA GLN A 755 -59.54 43.57 31.01
C GLN A 755 -58.74 44.85 30.72
N ALA A 756 -58.82 45.88 31.56
CA ALA A 756 -58.17 47.17 31.33
C ALA A 756 -56.64 47.02 31.09
N PRO A 757 -56.04 47.83 30.20
CA PRO A 757 -54.59 47.88 29.99
C PRO A 757 -53.80 47.96 31.30
N THR A 758 -52.72 47.18 31.43
CA THR A 758 -51.98 47.04 32.70
C THR A 758 -51.49 48.39 33.27
N LYS A 759 -51.18 49.38 32.41
CA LYS A 759 -50.83 50.74 32.82
C LYS A 759 -51.99 51.51 33.47
N GLU A 760 -53.23 51.29 33.02
CA GLU A 760 -54.44 51.91 33.56
C GLU A 760 -54.93 51.18 34.80
N TRP A 761 -54.93 49.84 34.76
CA TRP A 761 -55.27 48.98 35.89
C TRP A 761 -54.34 49.21 37.10
N ASN A 762 -53.02 49.33 36.87
CA ASN A 762 -52.09 49.70 37.96
C ASN A 762 -52.38 51.09 38.52
N LYS A 763 -52.68 52.08 37.65
CA LYS A 763 -52.95 53.46 38.10
C LYS A 763 -54.25 53.57 38.92
N SER A 764 -55.25 52.73 38.67
CA SER A 764 -56.56 52.80 39.34
C SER A 764 -56.69 51.88 40.56
N VAL A 765 -56.22 50.63 40.46
CA VAL A 765 -56.46 49.61 41.50
C VAL A 765 -55.20 48.83 41.89
N GLY A 766 -54.18 48.70 41.03
CA GLY A 766 -52.99 47.89 41.33
C GLY A 766 -52.13 48.36 42.50
N PHE A 767 -52.27 49.60 42.97
CA PHE A 767 -51.65 50.09 44.21
C PHE A 767 -52.52 49.90 45.48
N LYS A 768 -53.78 49.45 45.34
CA LYS A 768 -54.72 49.33 46.46
C LYS A 768 -54.46 48.07 47.29
N ARG A 769 -54.64 48.21 48.59
CA ARG A 769 -54.37 47.18 49.60
C ARG A 769 -55.57 46.25 49.73
N VAL A 770 -55.32 44.96 49.53
CA VAL A 770 -56.27 43.86 49.79
C VAL A 770 -55.76 43.07 50.99
N ALA A 771 -56.62 42.81 51.97
CA ALA A 771 -56.29 42.03 53.15
C ALA A 771 -56.94 40.64 53.08
N VAL A 772 -56.12 39.59 53.23
CA VAL A 772 -56.52 38.17 53.11
C VAL A 772 -56.41 37.46 54.47
N ASN A 773 -56.72 38.18 55.56
CA ASN A 773 -56.60 37.71 56.95
C ASN A 773 -57.93 37.18 57.53
N GLY A 774 -58.81 36.65 56.67
CA GLY A 774 -60.13 36.15 57.01
C GLY A 774 -60.71 35.28 55.88
N PRO A 775 -61.94 34.74 56.03
CA PRO A 775 -62.52 33.77 55.10
C PRO A 775 -62.85 34.33 53.70
N VAL A 776 -62.86 35.66 53.54
CA VAL A 776 -63.05 36.37 52.26
C VAL A 776 -62.05 37.53 52.20
N PRO A 777 -61.41 37.82 51.05
CA PRO A 777 -60.56 39.00 50.89
C PRO A 777 -61.32 40.32 51.13
N THR A 778 -60.68 41.31 51.75
CA THR A 778 -61.33 42.58 52.14
C THR A 778 -60.55 43.81 51.68
N ALA A 779 -61.28 44.90 51.44
CA ALA A 779 -60.71 46.20 51.07
C ALA A 779 -60.11 46.89 52.30
N ARG A 780 -58.96 47.55 52.13
CA ARG A 780 -58.38 48.47 53.13
C ARG A 780 -58.50 49.93 52.72
N ASP A 781 -58.64 50.21 51.42
CA ASP A 781 -58.82 51.55 50.87
C ASP A 781 -60.30 51.77 50.52
N PRO A 782 -60.79 53.02 50.40
CA PRO A 782 -62.22 53.28 50.19
C PRO A 782 -62.76 52.75 48.84
N VAL A 783 -63.95 52.16 48.90
CA VAL A 783 -64.70 51.70 47.74
C VAL A 783 -65.67 52.79 47.27
N MET A 784 -65.37 53.46 46.15
CA MET A 784 -66.35 54.32 45.48
C MET A 784 -67.44 53.44 44.84
N MET A 785 -68.70 53.70 45.19
CA MET A 785 -69.87 53.22 44.46
C MET A 785 -70.36 54.31 43.51
N SER A 786 -70.60 53.95 42.24
CA SER A 786 -71.25 54.83 41.26
C SER A 786 -72.75 54.91 41.53
N LYS A 787 -73.31 56.13 41.61
CA LYS A 787 -74.77 56.33 41.57
C LYS A 787 -75.30 55.88 40.20
N PHE A 788 -76.26 54.96 40.20
CA PHE A 788 -77.21 54.81 39.09
C PHE A 788 -78.40 55.74 39.32
N GLY A 789 -78.98 56.25 38.23
CA GLY A 789 -80.05 57.25 38.26
C GLY A 789 -81.42 56.67 37.89
N ASP A 790 -82.37 56.98 38.75
CA ASP A 790 -83.82 57.12 38.55
C ASP A 790 -84.71 55.92 38.12
N PRO A 791 -86.03 55.97 38.45
CA PRO A 791 -86.86 54.77 38.56
C PRO A 791 -88.12 54.77 37.68
N ASN A 792 -88.39 53.66 36.98
CA ASN A 792 -89.76 53.24 36.64
C ASN A 792 -89.81 51.84 36.01
N THR A 793 -90.25 50.84 36.79
CA THR A 793 -91.26 49.81 36.44
C THR A 793 -91.44 48.87 37.63
N THR A 794 -92.61 48.25 37.78
CA THR A 794 -93.00 47.44 38.94
C THR A 794 -93.04 45.93 38.67
N ASN A 795 -93.01 45.17 39.77
CA ASN A 795 -93.43 43.77 39.98
C ASN A 795 -92.37 42.65 39.92
N MET A 796 -92.36 41.89 41.03
CA MET A 796 -92.16 40.43 41.17
C MET A 796 -90.76 39.84 40.84
N ASP A 797 -90.18 38.95 41.66
CA ASP A 797 -90.59 38.45 42.98
C ASP A 797 -89.37 38.02 43.81
N ALA A 798 -89.56 37.89 45.14
CA ALA A 798 -88.52 37.47 46.07
C ALA A 798 -88.88 36.15 46.80
N PRO A 799 -87.93 35.24 47.01
CA PRO A 799 -88.05 34.17 48.00
C PRO A 799 -87.03 34.32 49.15
N LEU A 800 -87.51 34.88 50.25
CA LEU A 800 -87.21 34.58 51.65
C LEU A 800 -86.01 33.66 51.99
N LEU A 801 -85.06 34.20 52.77
CA LEU A 801 -84.25 33.40 53.69
C LEU A 801 -85.03 33.15 54.99
N LYS A 802 -85.05 31.90 55.47
CA LYS A 802 -85.65 31.53 56.77
C LYS A 802 -84.67 30.66 57.56
N ASN A 803 -84.14 31.20 58.66
CA ASN A 803 -83.29 30.45 59.60
C ASN A 803 -84.14 29.68 60.63
N GLY A 804 -83.66 28.52 61.09
CA GLY A 804 -84.11 27.93 62.35
C GLY A 804 -83.99 26.40 62.50
N GLY A 805 -83.26 25.98 63.54
CA GLY A 805 -83.66 24.84 64.39
C GLY A 805 -83.14 23.43 64.05
N GLN A 806 -82.57 22.78 65.06
CA GLN A 806 -82.24 21.34 65.09
C GLN A 806 -83.49 20.46 65.33
N PRO A 807 -83.40 19.15 65.02
CA PRO A 807 -84.10 18.11 65.77
C PRO A 807 -83.13 17.10 66.45
N GLN A 808 -83.67 16.22 67.31
CA GLN A 808 -82.93 15.38 68.26
C GLN A 808 -82.68 13.92 67.79
N GLN A 809 -81.87 13.18 68.57
CA GLN A 809 -81.71 11.72 68.50
C GLN A 809 -82.93 10.95 69.05
N PRO A 810 -83.09 9.65 68.70
CA PRO A 810 -84.11 8.77 69.27
C PRO A 810 -83.62 7.97 70.50
N TYR A 811 -84.59 7.57 71.32
CA TYR A 811 -84.64 6.33 72.11
C TYR A 811 -85.92 5.58 71.62
N GLN A 812 -86.19 4.29 71.90
CA GLN A 812 -85.81 3.46 73.04
C GLN A 812 -85.49 2.00 72.62
N ALA A 813 -84.47 1.42 73.26
CA ALA A 813 -84.46 0.05 73.79
C ALA A 813 -83.31 -0.03 74.83
#